data_AF-A0A127PT11-F1
#
_entry.id   AF-A0A127PT11-F1
#
_cell.length_a   1.000
_cell.length_b   1.000
_cell.length_c   1.000
_cell.angle_alpha   90.00
_cell.angle_beta   90.00
_cell.angle_gamma   90.00
#
_symmetry.space_group_name_H-M   'P 1'
#
loop_
_entity.id
_entity.type
_entity.pdbx_description
1 polymer ?
#
loop_
_entity_poly.entity_id
_entity_poly.type
_entity_poly.pdbx_seq_one_letter_code
_entity_poly.pdbx_strand_id
1 'polypeptide(L)'
;MSSPNSNGDLRPDPDALLAQLQVQESLAGRGKLRIYFGASAGVGKTYAMLGAAHKLHSEGREVLAGVIESHGRAETAAMLNGLELLPLKQIEYRDKQLPEFDLDAALQRKPSLILVDELAHSNAPGSRHPKRWQDVEELLNAGIDVFTTLNVQHLESLNDVVGGITGIRVAETLPDTVFDAADEVVLVDLPADELLTRLKLGKVYKLPQAERASRNFFRKGNLIALRELALRRTADRLQGDVQAYRIEKSIGAVWQTDAALLACVGPSPSAEHVIRSTARLATQLNAEWHAIYVETPSLQRLPSVKRERILKTLKLAQDLGATTAVLAGNEVAAVMASYARSHNFSKIIIGRSQRRYPWQANHSARIARLANDIDVIEIGVPPSTTSAKDDDEAGRATPRYLPMQSRIEWWGYAWALGVCVLVTLLATPILPFFDLANIVMLYLLAEVLIAIRYGRGPAIFVALLSIASFDFFFVPPRFSFAVSDFQYLLTFGVMLAVGLTITHLTTGLRYQARIASDREARSRALFEFARELSAVLQTEQIFETSRRFLQRSFQAKTLLLVPDDAGRLQMPPVIPGDAANMAAALDMGIAQWAFDNASSAGIGTDTLPASNYLYVPLVAPMRTRGVLAILPHSRRWILIPEQQQQLYTFATLTAIALERVHYVEVAQDALVRMESERLRNSLLSALSHDLRTPLTALVGLSESLLLSKPPLQQNQEVLAAALHSEMLRMSALVTNLLDMARIQSGEVKLNLQWQPFEEVVGSAMRASASALVGHPVEIRVAHELPLIRFDAVLIERVLCNLLENAAKYTAPGSHIVLAAVVNGRFLAVTVADDGPGLPVGMEDAIFEKFTRGERESAKPGVGLGLAICRAIVEAHGGTIHAHSGHQKGGNAEQRKGAEFVFTIPLGAPPSMPDPEEGDFAPAAAETDGGDDAGEDGNMEKA
;
A
#
# COMPACT_ATOMS: atom_id res chain seq x y z
N MET A 1 47.62 34.17 31.80
CA MET A 1 46.45 34.05 32.72
C MET A 1 45.40 34.97 32.13
N SER A 2 44.29 34.53 31.54
CA SER A 2 43.39 33.42 31.83
C SER A 2 42.56 33.15 30.56
N SER A 3 42.28 31.88 30.23
CA SER A 3 41.42 31.48 29.10
C SER A 3 39.93 31.76 29.38
N PRO A 4 39.10 32.18 28.41
CA PRO A 4 37.66 32.05 28.52
C PRO A 4 37.17 30.80 27.77
N ASN A 5 36.57 29.87 28.53
CA ASN A 5 35.84 28.71 28.03
C ASN A 5 34.63 29.14 27.19
N SER A 6 34.56 28.66 25.96
CA SER A 6 33.37 28.72 25.11
C SER A 6 32.58 27.40 25.22
N ASN A 7 31.59 27.36 26.10
CA ASN A 7 30.46 26.44 26.02
C ASN A 7 29.22 27.26 26.39
N GLY A 8 28.67 27.95 25.39
CA GLY A 8 27.38 28.61 25.50
C GLY A 8 26.29 27.58 25.25
N ASP A 9 25.51 27.30 26.29
CA ASP A 9 24.36 26.41 26.34
C ASP A 9 23.42 26.60 25.14
N LEU A 10 23.30 25.56 24.30
CA LEU A 10 22.02 25.24 23.65
C LEU A 10 21.09 24.77 24.77
N ARG A 11 20.42 25.70 25.45
CA ARG A 11 19.30 25.35 26.33
C ARG A 11 18.28 24.59 25.46
N PRO A 12 18.01 23.31 25.75
CA PRO A 12 16.99 22.56 25.02
C PRO A 12 15.67 23.28 25.23
N ASP A 13 14.83 23.29 24.18
CA ASP A 13 13.51 23.89 24.23
C ASP A 13 12.71 23.28 25.39
N PRO A 14 12.26 24.08 26.38
CA PRO A 14 11.54 23.57 27.54
C PRO A 14 10.30 22.77 27.14
N ASP A 15 9.63 23.11 26.05
CA ASP A 15 8.47 22.36 25.56
C ASP A 15 8.88 20.99 24.98
N ALA A 16 10.04 20.90 24.33
CA ALA A 16 10.60 19.64 23.87
C ALA A 16 11.06 18.75 25.04
N LEU A 17 11.59 19.36 26.11
CA LEU A 17 11.96 18.70 27.35
C LEU A 17 10.72 18.20 28.12
N LEU A 18 9.64 18.98 28.13
CA LEU A 18 8.37 18.63 28.76
C LEU A 18 7.67 17.51 27.97
N ALA A 19 7.70 17.57 26.64
CA ALA A 19 7.21 16.49 25.77
C ALA A 19 8.03 15.21 25.96
N GLN A 20 9.36 15.31 26.06
CA GLN A 20 10.22 14.17 26.37
C GLN A 20 9.94 13.59 27.76
N LEU A 21 9.72 14.43 28.77
CA LEU A 21 9.37 13.99 30.12
C LEU A 21 7.99 13.33 30.17
N GLN A 22 6.99 13.87 29.46
CA GLN A 22 5.66 13.24 29.35
C GLN A 22 5.71 11.90 28.62
N VAL A 23 6.51 11.79 27.56
CA VAL A 23 6.77 10.52 26.88
C VAL A 23 7.47 9.54 27.82
N GLN A 24 8.50 9.98 28.56
CA GLN A 24 9.18 9.16 29.56
C GLN A 24 8.25 8.73 30.72
N GLU A 25 7.38 9.60 31.22
CA GLU A 25 6.39 9.28 32.25
C GLU A 25 5.36 8.26 31.72
N SER A 26 4.91 8.40 30.47
CA SER A 26 4.01 7.43 29.83
C SER A 26 4.66 6.06 29.62
N LEU A 27 5.96 6.03 29.34
CA LEU A 27 6.74 4.79 29.22
C LEU A 27 7.04 4.16 30.59
N ALA A 28 7.18 4.97 31.64
CA ALA A 28 7.45 4.48 33.00
C ALA A 28 6.25 3.77 33.65
N GLY A 29 5.02 4.10 33.24
CA GLY A 29 3.79 3.43 33.70
C GLY A 29 3.38 2.20 32.87
N ARG A 30 4.00 1.99 31.71
CA ARG A 30 3.72 0.86 30.81
C ARG A 30 4.57 -0.36 31.19
N GLY A 31 3.97 -1.55 31.14
CA GLY A 31 4.67 -2.81 31.30
C GLY A 31 5.63 -3.09 30.14
N LYS A 32 6.61 -3.97 30.37
CA LYS A 32 7.67 -4.31 29.40
C LYS A 32 7.33 -5.53 28.57
N LEU A 33 7.58 -5.46 27.27
CA LEU A 33 7.38 -6.55 26.32
C LEU A 33 8.71 -7.23 25.97
N ARG A 34 8.82 -8.54 26.25
CA ARG A 34 9.93 -9.37 25.78
C ARG A 34 9.45 -10.42 24.79
N ILE A 35 10.00 -10.40 23.58
CA ILE A 35 9.66 -11.34 22.50
C ILE A 35 10.78 -12.37 22.34
N TYR A 36 10.45 -13.65 22.47
CA TYR A 36 11.32 -14.75 22.06
C TYR A 36 11.09 -15.04 20.59
N PHE A 37 12.01 -14.58 19.75
CA PHE A 37 11.92 -14.61 18.30
C PHE A 37 12.72 -15.77 17.72
N GLY A 38 12.25 -16.39 16.63
CA GLY A 38 13.00 -17.46 16.00
C GLY A 38 12.60 -17.74 14.56
N ALA A 39 13.46 -18.49 13.87
CA ALA A 39 13.33 -18.78 12.45
C ALA A 39 12.09 -19.64 12.09
N SER A 40 11.64 -20.51 12.99
CA SER A 40 10.51 -21.40 12.73
C SER A 40 9.94 -22.01 14.01
N ALA A 41 8.83 -22.76 13.86
CA ALA A 41 8.39 -23.68 14.90
C ALA A 41 9.48 -24.73 15.20
N GLY A 42 9.57 -25.17 16.46
CA GLY A 42 10.49 -26.22 16.90
C GLY A 42 11.89 -25.79 17.34
N VAL A 43 12.29 -24.53 17.13
CA VAL A 43 13.61 -24.00 17.58
C VAL A 43 13.72 -23.82 19.10
N GLY A 44 12.61 -23.93 19.84
CA GLY A 44 12.60 -23.90 21.30
C GLY A 44 12.16 -22.60 21.96
N LYS A 45 11.52 -21.67 21.23
CA LYS A 45 11.07 -20.35 21.75
C LYS A 45 10.25 -20.45 23.05
N THR A 46 9.18 -21.25 23.06
CA THR A 46 8.33 -21.46 24.25
C THR A 46 9.13 -22.05 25.42
N TYR A 47 10.07 -22.97 25.13
CA TYR A 47 10.91 -23.58 26.15
C TYR A 47 11.88 -22.57 26.77
N ALA A 48 12.51 -21.73 25.94
CA ALA A 48 13.38 -20.64 26.39
C ALA A 48 12.62 -19.60 27.22
N MET A 49 11.41 -19.23 26.78
CA MET A 49 10.52 -18.33 27.51
C MET A 49 10.17 -18.89 28.90
N LEU A 50 9.75 -20.17 28.99
CA LEU A 50 9.43 -20.82 30.26
C LEU A 50 10.67 -20.96 31.16
N GLY A 51 11.84 -21.25 30.59
CA GLY A 51 13.09 -21.30 31.36
C GLY A 51 13.46 -19.95 31.99
N ALA A 52 13.28 -18.86 31.26
CA ALA A 52 13.47 -17.51 31.79
C ALA A 52 12.41 -17.14 32.85
N ALA A 53 11.16 -17.57 32.64
CA ALA A 53 10.07 -17.38 33.59
C ALA A 53 10.34 -18.09 34.93
N HIS A 54 10.80 -19.35 34.90
CA HIS A 54 11.20 -20.10 36.10
C HIS A 54 12.34 -19.43 36.87
N LYS A 55 13.32 -18.89 36.15
CA LYS A 55 14.41 -18.14 36.78
C LYS A 55 13.88 -16.93 37.55
N LEU A 56 13.02 -16.12 36.93
CA LEU A 56 12.39 -14.96 37.58
C LEU A 56 11.47 -15.37 38.74
N HIS A 57 10.75 -16.47 38.59
CA HIS A 57 9.92 -17.01 39.67
C HIS A 57 10.77 -17.45 40.88
N SER A 58 11.92 -18.10 40.65
CA SER A 58 12.87 -18.48 41.70
C SER A 58 13.53 -17.26 42.38
N GLU A 59 13.59 -16.12 41.68
CA GLU A 59 14.05 -14.84 42.21
C GLU A 59 12.94 -14.08 42.97
N GLY A 60 11.75 -14.69 43.14
CA GLY A 60 10.63 -14.17 43.93
C GLY A 60 9.65 -13.29 43.14
N ARG A 61 9.74 -13.25 41.81
CA ARG A 61 8.82 -12.49 40.96
C ARG A 61 7.50 -13.24 40.76
N GLU A 62 6.37 -12.53 40.83
CA GLU A 62 5.05 -13.11 40.56
C GLU A 62 4.87 -13.33 39.05
N VAL A 63 4.79 -14.59 38.64
CA VAL A 63 4.69 -15.01 37.23
C VAL A 63 3.40 -15.79 37.03
N LEU A 64 2.57 -15.34 36.09
CA LEU A 64 1.34 -16.00 35.69
C LEU A 64 1.49 -16.59 34.28
N ALA A 65 1.19 -17.87 34.10
CA ALA A 65 1.07 -18.47 32.78
C ALA A 65 -0.35 -18.20 32.25
N GLY A 66 -0.46 -17.30 31.26
CA GLY A 66 -1.73 -16.89 30.67
C GLY A 66 -2.23 -17.89 29.63
N VAL A 67 -1.54 -17.97 28.49
CA VAL A 67 -1.80 -18.97 27.45
C VAL A 67 -0.47 -19.53 26.95
N ILE A 68 -0.32 -20.85 27.02
CA ILE A 68 0.92 -21.54 26.61
C ILE A 68 0.58 -22.72 25.72
N GLU A 69 1.10 -22.67 24.49
CA GLU A 69 0.87 -23.70 23.50
C GLU A 69 1.95 -24.78 23.54
N SER A 70 1.66 -25.85 24.29
CA SER A 70 2.58 -26.99 24.40
C SER A 70 2.59 -27.88 23.15
N HIS A 71 1.58 -27.80 22.27
CA HIS A 71 1.39 -28.66 21.09
C HIS A 71 1.53 -30.18 21.42
N GLY A 72 1.20 -30.57 22.65
CA GLY A 72 1.31 -31.95 23.15
C GLY A 72 2.74 -32.42 23.46
N ARG A 73 3.70 -31.50 23.64
CA ARG A 73 5.11 -31.82 23.98
C ARG A 73 5.28 -32.01 25.49
N ALA A 74 5.60 -33.24 25.91
CA ALA A 74 5.77 -33.58 27.33
C ALA A 74 6.86 -32.76 28.04
N GLU A 75 8.01 -32.51 27.39
CA GLU A 75 9.09 -31.70 27.96
C GLU A 75 8.67 -30.23 28.20
N THR A 76 7.86 -29.65 27.29
CA THR A 76 7.36 -28.27 27.44
C THR A 76 6.21 -28.18 28.45
N ALA A 77 5.32 -29.18 28.47
CA ALA A 77 4.25 -29.26 29.46
C ALA A 77 4.80 -29.42 30.89
N ALA A 78 5.88 -30.19 31.08
CA ALA A 78 6.54 -30.33 32.37
C ALA A 78 7.11 -29.01 32.91
N MET A 79 7.48 -28.08 32.02
CA MET A 79 7.94 -26.74 32.39
C MET A 79 6.80 -25.81 32.87
N LEU A 80 5.53 -26.23 32.78
CA LEU A 80 4.42 -25.49 33.40
C LEU A 80 4.26 -25.85 34.89
N ASN A 81 4.82 -26.98 35.33
CA ASN A 81 4.75 -27.39 36.72
C ASN A 81 5.47 -26.38 37.60
N GLY A 82 4.77 -25.84 38.60
CA GLY A 82 5.29 -24.83 39.53
C GLY A 82 5.01 -23.38 39.13
N LEU A 83 4.36 -23.13 37.99
CA LEU A 83 3.85 -21.79 37.63
C LEU A 83 2.32 -21.74 37.84
N GLU A 84 1.81 -20.61 38.33
CA GLU A 84 0.37 -20.37 38.43
C GLU A 84 -0.22 -20.27 37.00
N LEU A 85 -1.30 -21.00 36.73
CA LEU A 85 -1.95 -21.07 35.42
C LEU A 85 -3.29 -20.34 35.45
N LEU A 86 -3.50 -19.44 34.50
CA LEU A 86 -4.79 -18.79 34.30
C LEU A 86 -5.74 -19.76 33.57
N PRO A 87 -6.96 -20.00 34.08
CA PRO A 87 -7.96 -20.80 33.36
C PRO A 87 -8.31 -20.17 32.01
N LEU A 88 -8.37 -20.98 30.95
CA LEU A 88 -8.79 -20.53 29.62
C LEU A 88 -10.31 -20.33 29.56
N LYS A 89 -10.74 -19.28 28.85
CA LYS A 89 -12.15 -18.97 28.61
C LYS A 89 -12.69 -19.80 27.45
N GLN A 90 -13.84 -20.43 27.62
CA GLN A 90 -14.49 -21.16 26.54
C GLN A 90 -15.38 -20.22 25.73
N ILE A 91 -15.14 -20.16 24.41
CA ILE A 91 -15.93 -19.33 23.47
C ILE A 91 -16.68 -20.26 22.53
N GLU A 92 -18.00 -20.07 22.43
CA GLU A 92 -18.87 -20.84 21.55
C GLU A 92 -18.80 -20.29 20.12
N TYR A 93 -18.35 -21.12 19.18
CA TYR A 93 -18.24 -20.76 17.77
C TYR A 93 -18.60 -21.96 16.88
N ARG A 94 -19.67 -21.82 16.07
CA ARG A 94 -20.16 -22.85 15.14
C ARG A 94 -20.34 -24.23 15.81
N ASP A 95 -21.12 -24.27 16.90
CA ASP A 95 -21.44 -25.48 17.69
C ASP A 95 -20.22 -26.19 18.31
N LYS A 96 -19.08 -25.50 18.43
CA LYS A 96 -17.87 -25.98 19.12
C LYS A 96 -17.42 -24.97 20.16
N GLN A 97 -16.96 -25.46 21.31
CA GLN A 97 -16.31 -24.63 22.31
C GLN A 97 -14.80 -24.59 22.06
N LEU A 98 -14.28 -23.39 21.85
CA LEU A 98 -12.86 -23.13 21.64
C LEU A 98 -12.26 -22.52 22.92
N PRO A 99 -11.20 -23.11 23.49
CA PRO A 99 -10.48 -22.52 24.60
C PRO A 99 -9.65 -21.33 24.10
N GLU A 100 -9.78 -20.17 24.73
CA GLU A 100 -9.09 -18.93 24.39
C GLU A 100 -8.56 -18.21 25.64
N PHE A 101 -7.57 -17.34 25.46
CA PHE A 101 -6.98 -16.55 26.54
C PHE A 101 -7.99 -15.59 27.20
N ASP A 102 -8.12 -15.64 28.53
CA ASP A 102 -9.00 -14.75 29.30
C ASP A 102 -8.28 -13.45 29.70
N LEU A 103 -8.34 -12.44 28.81
CA LEU A 103 -7.76 -11.13 29.04
C LEU A 103 -8.36 -10.42 30.27
N ASP A 104 -9.67 -10.53 30.49
CA ASP A 104 -10.35 -9.81 31.57
C ASP A 104 -9.92 -10.36 32.94
N ALA A 105 -9.79 -11.69 33.06
CA ALA A 105 -9.26 -12.32 34.27
C ALA A 105 -7.79 -11.96 34.51
N ALA A 106 -6.96 -11.89 33.45
CA ALA A 106 -5.57 -11.46 33.56
C ALA A 106 -5.44 -10.01 34.06
N LEU A 107 -6.26 -9.08 33.54
CA LEU A 107 -6.29 -7.67 33.95
C LEU A 107 -6.82 -7.47 35.37
N GLN A 108 -7.72 -8.32 35.84
CA GLN A 108 -8.20 -8.30 37.22
C GLN A 108 -7.13 -8.81 38.20
N ARG A 109 -6.40 -9.86 37.82
CA ARG A 109 -5.35 -10.47 38.66
C ARG A 109 -4.11 -9.57 38.80
N LYS A 110 -3.80 -8.77 37.77
CA LYS A 110 -2.63 -7.86 37.69
C LYS A 110 -1.30 -8.49 38.15
N PRO A 111 -0.85 -9.59 37.53
CA PRO A 111 0.44 -10.18 37.86
C PRO A 111 1.59 -9.24 37.49
N SER A 112 2.75 -9.41 38.13
CA SER A 112 3.96 -8.64 37.77
C SER A 112 4.58 -9.04 36.42
N LEU A 113 4.29 -10.26 35.95
CA LEU A 113 4.69 -10.82 34.66
C LEU A 113 3.65 -11.85 34.22
N ILE A 114 3.21 -11.77 32.96
CA ILE A 114 2.35 -12.79 32.34
C ILE A 114 3.00 -13.38 31.09
N LEU A 115 2.84 -14.69 30.91
CA LEU A 115 3.34 -15.41 29.74
C LEU A 115 2.20 -15.64 28.75
N VAL A 116 2.38 -15.18 27.51
CA VAL A 116 1.37 -15.25 26.44
C VAL A 116 2.04 -15.77 25.17
N ASP A 117 1.84 -17.05 24.83
CA ASP A 117 2.46 -17.67 23.67
C ASP A 117 1.73 -17.31 22.35
N GLU A 118 2.46 -17.42 21.23
CA GLU A 118 1.98 -17.17 19.86
C GLU A 118 1.41 -15.76 19.63
N LEU A 119 2.26 -14.74 19.68
CA LEU A 119 1.85 -13.31 19.57
C LEU A 119 1.02 -12.98 18.32
N ALA A 120 1.27 -13.68 17.20
CA ALA A 120 0.60 -13.44 15.92
C ALA A 120 -0.77 -14.13 15.78
N HIS A 121 -1.19 -14.89 16.80
CA HIS A 121 -2.43 -15.66 16.80
C HIS A 121 -3.66 -14.79 16.54
N SER A 122 -4.63 -15.35 15.82
CA SER A 122 -5.94 -14.71 15.60
C SER A 122 -6.93 -15.27 16.60
N ASN A 123 -7.45 -14.41 17.48
CA ASN A 123 -8.34 -14.84 18.55
C ASN A 123 -9.67 -15.34 17.97
N ALA A 124 -10.34 -16.23 18.71
CA ALA A 124 -11.66 -16.74 18.33
C ALA A 124 -12.70 -15.62 18.09
N PRO A 125 -13.59 -15.73 17.08
CA PRO A 125 -14.66 -14.75 16.87
C PRO A 125 -15.60 -14.66 18.08
N GLY A 126 -15.69 -13.48 18.69
CA GLY A 126 -16.39 -13.26 19.97
C GLY A 126 -15.45 -12.82 21.10
N SER A 127 -14.13 -12.95 20.91
CA SER A 127 -13.11 -12.34 21.79
C SER A 127 -13.10 -10.82 21.69
N ARG A 128 -12.60 -10.16 22.75
CA ARG A 128 -12.56 -8.69 22.86
C ARG A 128 -11.77 -8.03 21.73
N HIS A 129 -10.64 -8.62 21.36
CA HIS A 129 -9.84 -8.20 20.22
C HIS A 129 -9.69 -9.32 19.18
N PRO A 130 -9.60 -8.99 17.88
CA PRO A 130 -9.39 -9.97 16.83
C PRO A 130 -7.98 -10.58 16.81
N LYS A 131 -6.97 -9.94 17.41
CA LYS A 131 -5.58 -10.39 17.39
C LYS A 131 -4.96 -10.40 18.79
N ARG A 132 -4.17 -11.44 19.10
CA ARG A 132 -3.55 -11.61 20.43
C ARG A 132 -2.57 -10.51 20.81
N TRP A 133 -1.87 -9.92 19.82
CA TRP A 133 -0.98 -8.78 20.09
C TRP A 133 -1.72 -7.55 20.64
N GLN A 134 -3.01 -7.40 20.35
CA GLN A 134 -3.84 -6.31 20.90
C GLN A 134 -4.18 -6.57 22.37
N ASP A 135 -4.40 -7.84 22.75
CA ASP A 135 -4.55 -8.23 24.16
C ASP A 135 -3.27 -7.96 24.94
N VAL A 136 -2.11 -8.28 24.35
CA VAL A 136 -0.79 -7.98 24.91
C VAL A 136 -0.59 -6.48 25.07
N GLU A 137 -1.01 -5.67 24.10
CA GLU A 137 -0.94 -4.20 24.20
C GLU A 137 -1.79 -3.66 25.35
N GLU A 138 -2.99 -4.19 25.58
CA GLU A 138 -3.82 -3.80 26.73
C GLU A 138 -3.17 -4.21 28.07
N LEU A 139 -2.56 -5.39 28.15
CA LEU A 139 -1.80 -5.82 29.34
C LEU A 139 -0.62 -4.89 29.65
N LEU A 140 0.16 -4.51 28.63
CA LEU A 140 1.28 -3.58 28.79
C LEU A 140 0.79 -2.21 29.24
N ASN A 141 -0.31 -1.70 28.69
CA ASN A 141 -0.90 -0.43 29.11
C ASN A 141 -1.45 -0.46 30.55
N ALA A 142 -1.80 -1.64 31.06
CA ALA A 142 -2.17 -1.84 32.46
C ALA A 142 -0.97 -1.95 33.42
N GLY A 143 0.27 -1.84 32.91
CA GLY A 143 1.51 -1.92 33.70
C GLY A 143 2.01 -3.35 33.94
N ILE A 144 1.51 -4.34 33.20
CA ILE A 144 1.88 -5.76 33.35
C ILE A 144 2.97 -6.10 32.33
N ASP A 145 4.10 -6.67 32.78
CA ASP A 145 5.14 -7.15 31.87
C ASP A 145 4.66 -8.42 31.14
N VAL A 146 5.01 -8.56 29.86
CA VAL A 146 4.58 -9.69 29.03
C VAL A 146 5.78 -10.37 28.37
N PHE A 147 5.88 -11.69 28.54
CA PHE A 147 6.77 -12.54 27.74
C PHE A 147 5.96 -13.29 26.70
N THR A 148 6.42 -13.26 25.45
CA THR A 148 5.71 -13.87 24.32
C THR A 148 6.65 -14.51 23.31
N THR A 149 6.12 -15.28 22.36
CA THR A 149 6.93 -15.88 21.29
C THR A 149 6.42 -15.52 19.89
N LEU A 150 7.35 -15.45 18.94
CA LEU A 150 7.06 -15.08 17.55
C LEU A 150 7.99 -15.83 16.57
N ASN A 151 7.46 -16.23 15.41
CA ASN A 151 8.27 -16.73 14.30
C ASN A 151 8.46 -15.66 13.22
N VAL A 152 9.58 -15.72 12.49
CA VAL A 152 9.88 -14.82 11.35
C VAL A 152 8.78 -14.80 10.28
N GLN A 153 8.11 -15.94 10.06
CA GLN A 153 7.04 -16.08 9.06
C GLN A 153 5.77 -15.28 9.36
N HIS A 154 5.59 -14.84 10.61
CA HIS A 154 4.41 -14.10 11.02
C HIS A 154 4.62 -12.58 10.92
N LEU A 155 5.84 -12.10 10.63
CA LEU A 155 6.06 -10.68 10.36
C LEU A 155 5.47 -10.33 9.00
N GLU A 156 4.65 -9.28 8.97
CA GLU A 156 3.90 -8.89 7.77
C GLU A 156 4.82 -8.55 6.60
N SER A 157 5.90 -7.79 6.83
CA SER A 157 6.86 -7.41 5.78
C SER A 157 7.61 -8.60 5.17
N LEU A 158 7.73 -9.71 5.91
CA LEU A 158 8.48 -10.89 5.50
C LEU A 158 7.58 -12.02 5.00
N ASN A 159 6.25 -11.89 5.11
CA ASN A 159 5.31 -12.97 4.76
C ASN A 159 5.42 -13.38 3.28
N ASP A 160 5.51 -12.42 2.35
CA ASP A 160 5.64 -12.72 0.92
C ASP A 160 6.98 -13.39 0.58
N VAL A 161 8.08 -12.93 1.21
CA VAL A 161 9.42 -13.50 1.03
C VAL A 161 9.47 -14.93 1.55
N VAL A 162 8.94 -15.15 2.75
CA VAL A 162 8.84 -16.47 3.38
C VAL A 162 7.91 -17.39 2.60
N GLY A 163 6.81 -16.87 2.06
CA GLY A 163 5.90 -17.60 1.19
C GLY A 163 6.57 -18.06 -0.11
N GLY A 164 7.44 -17.23 -0.70
CA GLY A 164 8.25 -17.59 -1.87
C GLY A 164 9.27 -18.71 -1.59
N ILE A 165 9.84 -18.74 -0.38
CA ILE A 165 10.81 -19.77 0.05
C ILE A 165 10.11 -21.09 0.40
N THR A 166 9.02 -21.01 1.16
CA THR A 166 8.38 -22.20 1.76
C THR A 166 7.24 -22.77 0.93
N GLY A 167 6.70 -21.99 -0.01
CA GLY A 167 5.53 -22.33 -0.83
C GLY A 167 4.20 -22.26 -0.06
N ILE A 168 4.20 -21.77 1.18
CA ILE A 168 3.02 -21.70 2.05
C ILE A 168 2.87 -20.25 2.52
N ARG A 169 1.69 -19.65 2.30
CA ARG A 169 1.35 -18.34 2.85
C ARG A 169 0.69 -18.48 4.21
N VAL A 170 1.11 -17.67 5.17
CA VAL A 170 0.61 -17.69 6.55
C VAL A 170 -0.44 -16.59 6.70
N ALA A 171 -1.64 -16.94 7.15
CA ALA A 171 -2.73 -15.98 7.35
C ALA A 171 -2.62 -15.19 8.66
N GLU A 172 -1.93 -15.76 9.64
CA GLU A 172 -1.67 -15.14 10.94
C GLU A 172 -0.42 -14.27 10.86
N THR A 173 -0.62 -12.95 10.79
CA THR A 173 0.44 -11.95 10.73
C THR A 173 0.43 -10.97 11.91
N LEU A 174 1.59 -10.40 12.16
CA LEU A 174 1.90 -9.35 13.11
C LEU A 174 2.49 -8.14 12.36
N PRO A 175 1.99 -6.92 12.58
CA PRO A 175 2.62 -5.71 12.06
C PRO A 175 4.03 -5.53 12.61
N ASP A 176 4.97 -5.17 11.74
CA ASP A 176 6.37 -4.93 12.09
C ASP A 176 6.55 -3.92 13.23
N THR A 177 5.65 -2.92 13.31
CA THR A 177 5.68 -1.88 14.35
C THR A 177 5.57 -2.46 15.77
N VAL A 178 4.81 -3.54 15.96
CA VAL A 178 4.67 -4.19 17.27
C VAL A 178 5.96 -4.92 17.65
N PHE A 179 6.62 -5.54 16.67
CA PHE A 179 7.91 -6.19 16.88
C PHE A 179 9.02 -5.18 17.18
N ASP A 180 9.03 -4.04 16.49
CA ASP A 180 10.02 -2.98 16.68
C ASP A 180 9.78 -2.19 17.99
N ALA A 181 8.54 -2.11 18.46
CA ALA A 181 8.19 -1.45 19.72
C ALA A 181 8.45 -2.30 20.98
N ALA A 182 8.80 -3.58 20.87
CA ALA A 182 9.12 -4.41 22.03
C ALA A 182 10.34 -3.86 22.81
N ASP A 183 10.39 -4.04 24.13
CA ASP A 183 11.54 -3.60 24.93
C ASP A 183 12.75 -4.51 24.76
N GLU A 184 12.52 -5.80 24.53
CA GLU A 184 13.58 -6.79 24.36
C GLU A 184 13.17 -7.89 23.38
N VAL A 185 14.07 -8.22 22.45
CA VAL A 185 13.88 -9.34 21.53
C VAL A 185 15.02 -10.33 21.73
N VAL A 186 14.68 -11.54 22.17
CA VAL A 186 15.64 -12.63 22.38
C VAL A 186 15.57 -13.57 21.18
N LEU A 187 16.63 -13.61 20.37
CA LEU A 187 16.73 -14.56 19.27
C LEU A 187 17.04 -15.96 19.78
N VAL A 188 16.11 -16.88 19.55
CA VAL A 188 16.26 -18.32 19.82
C VAL A 188 16.61 -19.01 18.51
N ASP A 189 17.92 -19.23 18.31
CA ASP A 189 18.47 -19.82 17.10
C ASP A 189 18.86 -21.29 17.30
N LEU A 190 18.58 -22.12 16.30
CA LEU A 190 18.94 -23.54 16.27
C LEU A 190 19.41 -23.91 14.85
N PRO A 191 20.56 -24.61 14.70
CA PRO A 191 21.02 -25.05 13.39
C PRO A 191 19.98 -25.90 12.65
N ALA A 192 19.87 -25.73 11.33
CA ALA A 192 18.89 -26.44 10.51
C ALA A 192 18.99 -27.97 10.64
N ASP A 193 20.20 -28.52 10.73
CA ASP A 193 20.42 -29.96 10.88
C ASP A 193 19.91 -30.49 12.24
N GLU A 194 20.04 -29.69 13.29
CA GLU A 194 19.56 -30.04 14.63
C GLU A 194 18.03 -29.94 14.70
N LEU A 195 17.44 -28.91 14.09
CA LEU A 195 15.98 -28.78 13.97
C LEU A 195 15.35 -29.95 13.20
N LEU A 196 15.97 -30.38 12.10
CA LEU A 196 15.55 -31.56 11.34
C LEU A 196 15.67 -32.84 12.17
N THR A 197 16.72 -32.95 12.99
CA THR A 197 16.90 -34.09 13.91
C THR A 197 15.82 -34.11 14.98
N ARG A 198 15.48 -32.95 15.57
CA ARG A 198 14.37 -32.81 16.53
C ARG A 198 13.03 -33.17 15.91
N LEU A 199 12.80 -32.81 14.64
CA LEU A 199 11.60 -33.20 13.90
C LEU A 199 11.51 -34.72 13.71
N LYS A 200 12.61 -35.37 13.30
CA LYS A 200 12.69 -36.84 13.14
C LYS A 200 12.45 -37.58 14.45
N LEU A 201 12.91 -37.04 15.57
CA LEU A 201 12.70 -37.58 16.91
C LEU A 201 11.30 -37.30 17.48
N GLY A 202 10.38 -36.70 16.71
CA GLY A 202 9.02 -36.39 17.16
C GLY A 202 8.93 -35.25 18.17
N LYS A 203 10.00 -34.46 18.36
CA LYS A 203 10.05 -33.36 19.34
C LYS A 203 9.43 -32.05 18.85
N VAL A 204 8.94 -32.00 17.60
CA VAL A 204 8.34 -30.80 16.97
C VAL A 204 6.87 -31.02 16.57
N TYR A 205 6.54 -32.16 15.95
CA TYR A 205 5.17 -32.59 15.61
C TYR A 205 4.98 -34.09 15.93
N LYS A 206 3.72 -34.52 16.14
CA LYS A 206 3.38 -35.95 16.24
C LYS A 206 3.59 -36.65 14.89
N LEU A 207 4.09 -37.90 14.91
CA LEU A 207 4.60 -38.69 13.77
C LEU A 207 3.84 -38.56 12.42
N PRO A 208 2.49 -38.61 12.33
CA PRO A 208 1.79 -38.50 11.05
C PRO A 208 1.78 -37.08 10.44
N GLN A 209 1.93 -36.01 11.24
CA GLN A 209 2.03 -34.63 10.75
C GLN A 209 3.47 -34.26 10.36
N ALA A 210 4.47 -34.90 10.97
CA ALA A 210 5.88 -34.66 10.71
C ALA A 210 6.29 -35.02 9.27
N GLU A 211 5.78 -36.14 8.72
CA GLU A 211 6.11 -36.56 7.35
C GLU A 211 5.60 -35.58 6.28
N ARG A 212 4.38 -35.06 6.41
CA ARG A 212 3.82 -34.05 5.50
C ARG A 212 4.52 -32.70 5.63
N ALA A 213 4.83 -32.27 6.85
CA ALA A 213 5.55 -31.01 7.10
C ALA A 213 7.00 -31.05 6.61
N SER A 214 7.65 -32.22 6.65
CA SER A 214 9.03 -32.42 6.15
C SER A 214 9.17 -32.26 4.63
N ARG A 215 8.12 -32.56 3.86
CA ARG A 215 8.15 -32.49 2.40
C ARG A 215 8.09 -31.06 1.84
N ASN A 216 7.60 -30.08 2.61
CA ASN A 216 7.43 -28.70 2.14
C ASN A 216 8.20 -27.70 3.03
N PHE A 217 7.70 -27.42 4.23
CA PHE A 217 8.19 -26.34 5.10
C PHE A 217 9.57 -26.65 5.72
N PHE A 218 9.78 -27.86 6.25
CA PHE A 218 11.02 -28.26 6.92
C PHE A 218 12.05 -28.89 5.98
N ARG A 219 12.36 -28.21 4.87
CA ARG A 219 13.51 -28.55 4.01
C ARG A 219 14.75 -27.82 4.50
N LYS A 220 15.93 -28.45 4.39
CA LYS A 220 17.21 -27.85 4.83
C LYS A 220 17.44 -26.46 4.23
N GLY A 221 17.22 -26.28 2.92
CA GLY A 221 17.36 -24.99 2.24
C GLY A 221 16.41 -23.92 2.80
N ASN A 222 15.14 -24.29 3.00
CA ASN A 222 14.13 -23.37 3.55
C ASN A 222 14.49 -22.93 4.97
N LEU A 223 14.93 -23.86 5.82
CA LEU A 223 15.32 -23.55 7.20
C LEU A 223 16.56 -22.66 7.28
N ILE A 224 17.53 -22.83 6.37
CA ILE A 224 18.70 -21.93 6.28
C ILE A 224 18.25 -20.51 5.91
N ALA A 225 17.37 -20.37 4.92
CA ALA A 225 16.87 -19.07 4.49
C ALA A 225 16.01 -18.38 5.57
N LEU A 226 15.14 -19.12 6.26
CA LEU A 226 14.37 -18.58 7.39
C LEU A 226 15.26 -18.15 8.56
N ARG A 227 16.34 -18.90 8.82
CA ARG A 227 17.34 -18.55 9.83
C ARG A 227 18.09 -17.28 9.48
N GLU A 228 18.49 -17.13 8.21
CA GLU A 228 19.11 -15.90 7.70
C GLU A 228 18.17 -14.70 7.85
N LEU A 229 16.90 -14.84 7.47
CA LEU A 229 15.89 -13.79 7.62
C LEU A 229 15.68 -13.40 9.09
N ALA A 230 15.62 -14.37 10.01
CA ALA A 230 15.46 -14.09 11.43
C ALA A 230 16.68 -13.36 12.02
N LEU A 231 17.90 -13.78 11.65
CA LEU A 231 19.15 -13.13 12.07
C LEU A 231 19.22 -11.69 11.55
N ARG A 232 18.92 -11.50 10.26
CA ARG A 232 18.92 -10.18 9.62
C ARG A 232 17.92 -9.24 10.27
N ARG A 233 16.67 -9.68 10.48
CA ARG A 233 15.64 -8.84 11.11
C ARG A 233 16.01 -8.46 12.55
N THR A 234 16.65 -9.36 13.29
CA THR A 234 17.15 -9.05 14.64
C THR A 234 18.29 -8.03 14.57
N ALA A 235 19.19 -8.13 13.59
CA ALA A 235 20.28 -7.18 13.38
C ALA A 235 19.78 -5.78 12.97
N ASP A 236 18.80 -5.70 12.06
CA ASP A 236 18.20 -4.43 11.60
C ASP A 236 17.57 -3.66 12.78
N ARG A 237 16.91 -4.37 13.70
CA ARG A 237 16.36 -3.76 14.92
C ARG A 237 17.46 -3.26 15.85
N LEU A 238 18.51 -4.06 16.08
CA LEU A 238 19.65 -3.67 16.93
C LEU A 238 20.34 -2.39 16.41
N GLN A 239 20.38 -2.15 15.10
CA GLN A 239 20.89 -0.89 14.54
C GLN A 239 20.04 0.32 14.99
N GLY A 240 18.70 0.18 15.04
CA GLY A 240 17.78 1.21 15.54
C GLY A 240 17.97 1.50 17.03
N ASP A 241 18.11 0.46 17.86
CA ASP A 241 18.33 0.58 19.30
C ASP A 241 19.67 1.28 19.62
N VAL A 242 20.72 0.98 18.85
CA VAL A 242 22.02 1.66 18.95
C VAL A 242 21.90 3.15 18.60
N GLN A 243 21.11 3.50 17.58
CA GLN A 243 20.92 4.90 17.18
C GLN A 243 20.13 5.68 18.24
N ALA A 244 19.05 5.10 18.78
CA ALA A 244 18.25 5.70 19.85
C ALA A 244 19.08 5.90 21.13
N TYR A 245 19.85 4.89 21.54
CA TYR A 245 20.73 4.96 22.72
C TYR A 245 21.80 6.04 22.58
N ARG A 246 22.36 6.26 21.37
CA ARG A 246 23.35 7.31 21.12
C ARG A 246 22.77 8.72 21.24
N ILE A 247 21.54 8.91 20.75
CA ILE A 247 20.82 10.19 20.87
C ILE A 247 20.53 10.45 22.35
N GLU A 248 20.03 9.45 23.08
CA GLU A 248 19.72 9.57 24.51
C GLU A 248 20.97 9.82 25.37
N LYS A 249 22.07 9.12 25.11
CA LYS A 249 23.34 9.26 25.87
C LYS A 249 24.27 10.34 25.32
N SER A 250 23.86 11.10 24.30
CA SER A 250 24.66 12.17 23.66
C SER A 250 26.06 11.71 23.23
N ILE A 251 26.19 10.48 22.73
CA ILE A 251 27.47 9.89 22.30
C ILE A 251 27.74 10.32 20.84
N GLY A 252 28.58 11.34 20.67
CA GLY A 252 28.88 11.95 19.37
C GLY A 252 29.76 11.14 18.42
N ALA A 253 30.47 10.10 18.90
CA ALA A 253 31.37 9.29 18.08
C ALA A 253 30.60 8.25 17.24
N VAL A 254 30.96 8.11 15.96
CA VAL A 254 30.41 7.09 15.05
C VAL A 254 30.97 5.70 15.42
N TRP A 255 30.11 4.72 15.66
CA TRP A 255 30.55 3.32 15.80
C TRP A 255 30.82 2.72 14.42
N GLN A 256 32.01 2.14 14.24
CA GLN A 256 32.50 1.63 12.95
C GLN A 256 31.92 0.25 12.55
N THR A 257 30.66 -0.03 12.86
CA THR A 257 30.08 -1.37 12.61
C THR A 257 29.64 -1.60 11.17
N ASP A 258 29.33 -0.54 10.39
CA ASP A 258 28.98 -0.65 8.96
C ASP A 258 29.83 0.29 8.08
N ALA A 259 30.17 -0.20 6.88
CA ALA A 259 31.10 0.45 5.96
C ALA A 259 30.47 1.56 5.09
N ALA A 260 29.63 2.44 5.64
CA ALA A 260 29.02 3.52 4.87
C ALA A 260 30.06 4.54 4.36
N LEU A 261 30.02 4.85 3.06
CA LEU A 261 31.04 5.68 2.38
C LEU A 261 30.51 7.05 1.94
N LEU A 262 31.27 8.12 2.18
CA LEU A 262 30.96 9.47 1.70
C LEU A 262 31.97 9.95 0.65
N ALA A 263 31.59 9.95 -0.63
CA ALA A 263 32.37 10.56 -1.69
C ALA A 263 32.18 12.07 -1.75
N CYS A 264 33.29 12.80 -1.82
CA CYS A 264 33.28 14.25 -1.87
C CYS A 264 33.71 14.75 -3.25
N VAL A 265 32.76 15.37 -3.97
CA VAL A 265 32.97 15.91 -5.31
C VAL A 265 33.48 17.34 -5.21
N GLY A 266 34.61 17.62 -5.85
CA GLY A 266 35.21 18.94 -5.92
C GLY A 266 35.38 19.44 -7.37
N PRO A 267 35.87 20.67 -7.58
CA PRO A 267 36.10 21.24 -8.91
C PRO A 267 37.27 20.61 -9.68
N SER A 268 37.93 19.61 -9.08
CA SER A 268 39.10 18.96 -9.67
C SER A 268 38.70 18.08 -10.87
N PRO A 269 39.48 18.04 -11.96
CA PRO A 269 39.28 17.08 -13.05
C PRO A 269 39.36 15.61 -12.60
N SER A 270 39.99 15.32 -11.45
CA SER A 270 40.05 13.98 -10.87
C SER A 270 38.76 13.52 -10.16
N ALA A 271 37.74 14.37 -10.04
CA ALA A 271 36.51 14.04 -9.31
C ALA A 271 35.75 12.84 -9.90
N GLU A 272 35.77 12.65 -11.22
CA GLU A 272 35.16 11.49 -11.87
C GLU A 272 35.82 10.17 -11.44
N HIS A 273 37.14 10.17 -11.33
CA HIS A 273 37.90 9.00 -10.89
C HIS A 273 37.63 8.65 -9.43
N VAL A 274 37.44 9.68 -8.58
CA VAL A 274 37.04 9.50 -7.17
C VAL A 274 35.69 8.79 -7.13
N ILE A 275 34.69 9.28 -7.85
CA ILE A 275 33.35 8.67 -7.91
C ILE A 275 33.39 7.21 -8.38
N ARG A 276 34.08 6.92 -9.50
CA ARG A 276 34.17 5.53 -10.01
C ARG A 276 34.90 4.60 -9.04
N SER A 277 35.91 5.10 -8.35
CA SER A 277 36.67 4.32 -7.37
C SER A 277 35.88 4.13 -6.07
N THR A 278 35.12 5.13 -5.63
CA THR A 278 34.18 4.97 -4.51
C THR A 278 33.09 3.96 -4.85
N ALA A 279 32.48 4.03 -6.04
CA ALA A 279 31.47 3.06 -6.45
C ALA A 279 32.00 1.62 -6.38
N ARG A 280 33.23 1.38 -6.87
CA ARG A 280 33.88 0.06 -6.76
C ARG A 280 34.10 -0.37 -5.31
N LEU A 281 34.54 0.55 -4.44
CA LEU A 281 34.72 0.27 -3.00
C LEU A 281 33.37 -0.02 -2.32
N ALA A 282 32.33 0.73 -2.65
CA ALA A 282 30.97 0.53 -2.16
C ALA A 282 30.44 -0.84 -2.55
N THR A 283 30.60 -1.25 -3.81
CA THR A 283 30.21 -2.59 -4.28
C THR A 283 31.02 -3.69 -3.60
N GLN A 284 32.33 -3.51 -3.40
CA GLN A 284 33.18 -4.51 -2.72
C GLN A 284 32.83 -4.68 -1.24
N LEU A 285 32.47 -3.57 -0.57
CA LEU A 285 32.08 -3.56 0.83
C LEU A 285 30.59 -3.84 1.03
N ASN A 286 29.83 -4.02 -0.06
CA ASN A 286 28.38 -4.09 -0.09
C ASN A 286 27.73 -3.00 0.79
N ALA A 287 28.21 -1.76 0.64
CA ALA A 287 27.87 -0.67 1.52
C ALA A 287 27.18 0.48 0.78
N GLU A 288 26.26 1.13 1.48
CA GLU A 288 25.64 2.36 1.00
C GLU A 288 26.66 3.49 0.90
N TRP A 289 26.50 4.34 -0.11
CA TRP A 289 27.42 5.45 -0.31
C TRP A 289 26.73 6.68 -0.87
N HIS A 290 27.21 7.83 -0.40
CA HIS A 290 26.68 9.13 -0.78
C HIS A 290 27.75 9.92 -1.54
N ALA A 291 27.35 10.73 -2.51
CA ALA A 291 28.22 11.65 -3.23
C ALA A 291 27.76 13.09 -3.03
N ILE A 292 28.57 13.87 -2.33
CA ILE A 292 28.21 15.24 -1.95
C ILE A 292 29.09 16.29 -2.62
N TYR A 293 28.48 17.44 -2.91
CA TYR A 293 29.17 18.66 -3.31
C TYR A 293 28.81 19.77 -2.34
N VAL A 294 29.82 20.47 -1.82
CA VAL A 294 29.60 21.60 -0.89
C VAL A 294 29.75 22.92 -1.63
N GLU A 295 28.66 23.66 -1.76
CA GLU A 295 28.63 25.02 -2.27
C GLU A 295 29.10 26.03 -1.23
N THR A 296 30.24 26.67 -1.53
CA THR A 296 30.75 27.82 -0.79
C THR A 296 30.67 29.10 -1.63
N PRO A 297 30.66 30.30 -1.02
CA PRO A 297 30.63 31.58 -1.74
C PRO A 297 31.77 31.75 -2.77
N SER A 298 32.93 31.11 -2.56
CA SER A 298 34.04 31.11 -3.50
C SER A 298 33.82 30.16 -4.68
N LEU A 299 33.22 28.99 -4.44
CA LEU A 299 32.89 28.01 -5.48
C LEU A 299 31.71 28.46 -6.36
N GLN A 300 30.79 29.29 -5.82
CA GLN A 300 29.74 29.95 -6.60
C GLN A 300 30.26 31.01 -7.59
N ARG A 301 31.52 31.45 -7.48
CA ARG A 301 32.14 32.37 -8.45
C ARG A 301 32.89 31.65 -9.58
N LEU A 302 32.89 30.32 -9.59
CA LEU A 302 33.58 29.56 -10.63
C LEU A 302 32.97 29.79 -12.02
N PRO A 303 33.79 29.75 -13.09
CA PRO A 303 33.31 29.78 -14.47
C PRO A 303 32.29 28.68 -14.74
N SER A 304 31.31 28.97 -15.59
CA SER A 304 30.19 28.07 -15.93
C SER A 304 30.65 26.66 -16.33
N VAL A 305 31.74 26.55 -17.09
CA VAL A 305 32.31 25.27 -17.56
C VAL A 305 32.74 24.36 -16.41
N LYS A 306 33.34 24.92 -15.34
CA LYS A 306 33.78 24.12 -14.18
C LYS A 306 32.59 23.66 -13.33
N ARG A 307 31.55 24.48 -13.21
CA ARG A 307 30.31 24.10 -12.52
C ARG A 307 29.58 22.97 -13.26
N GLU A 308 29.52 23.05 -14.58
CA GLU A 308 28.90 22.00 -15.39
C GLU A 308 29.59 20.64 -15.21
N ARG A 309 30.93 20.63 -15.10
CA ARG A 309 31.69 19.40 -14.83
C ARG A 309 31.34 18.78 -13.47
N ILE A 310 31.15 19.59 -12.43
CA ILE A 310 30.77 19.12 -11.08
C ILE A 310 29.39 18.44 -11.14
N LEU A 311 28.41 19.09 -11.79
CA LEU A 311 27.06 18.53 -11.92
C LEU A 311 27.05 17.24 -12.73
N LYS A 312 27.83 17.16 -13.82
CA LYS A 312 28.02 15.91 -14.58
C LYS A 312 28.64 14.80 -13.72
N THR A 313 29.55 15.14 -12.82
CA THR A 313 30.20 14.17 -11.92
C THR A 313 29.25 13.68 -10.84
N LEU A 314 28.38 14.54 -10.31
CA LEU A 314 27.30 14.12 -9.41
C LEU A 314 26.30 13.22 -10.11
N LYS A 315 25.88 13.57 -11.35
CA LYS A 315 25.01 12.70 -12.15
C LYS A 315 25.63 11.32 -12.33
N LEU A 316 26.91 11.24 -12.70
CA LEU A 316 27.63 9.96 -12.80
C LEU A 316 27.60 9.18 -11.49
N ALA A 317 27.72 9.84 -10.33
CA ALA A 317 27.64 9.16 -9.04
C ALA A 317 26.25 8.55 -8.81
N GLN A 318 25.20 9.29 -9.15
CA GLN A 318 23.82 8.81 -9.11
C GLN A 318 23.61 7.60 -10.04
N ASP A 319 24.11 7.67 -11.28
CA ASP A 319 24.04 6.57 -12.25
C ASP A 319 24.77 5.31 -11.76
N LEU A 320 25.77 5.46 -10.89
CA LEU A 320 26.51 4.37 -10.24
C LEU A 320 25.90 3.93 -8.89
N GLY A 321 24.70 4.42 -8.55
CA GLY A 321 23.96 4.03 -7.35
C GLY A 321 24.29 4.81 -6.09
N ALA A 322 24.97 5.96 -6.18
CA ALA A 322 25.12 6.87 -5.04
C ALA A 322 23.85 7.67 -4.79
N THR A 323 23.52 7.94 -3.53
CA THR A 323 22.64 9.09 -3.25
C THR A 323 23.45 10.38 -3.34
N THR A 324 22.92 11.41 -4.00
CA THR A 324 23.65 12.66 -4.23
C THR A 324 23.05 13.81 -3.44
N ALA A 325 23.89 14.68 -2.87
CA ALA A 325 23.41 15.90 -2.22
C ALA A 325 24.32 17.11 -2.48
N VAL A 326 23.71 18.26 -2.74
CA VAL A 326 24.40 19.56 -2.76
C VAL A 326 24.13 20.30 -1.46
N LEU A 327 25.18 20.48 -0.67
CA LEU A 327 25.13 21.11 0.64
C LEU A 327 25.65 22.54 0.54
N ALA A 328 25.01 23.49 1.22
CA ALA A 328 25.50 24.86 1.28
C ALA A 328 26.21 25.12 2.61
N GLY A 329 27.37 25.78 2.57
CA GLY A 329 28.03 26.23 3.79
C GLY A 329 29.24 27.10 3.55
N ASN A 330 29.79 27.64 4.64
CA ASN A 330 30.94 28.55 4.57
C ASN A 330 32.27 27.80 4.48
N GLU A 331 32.34 26.60 5.07
CA GLU A 331 33.53 25.79 5.12
C GLU A 331 33.25 24.35 4.70
N VAL A 332 33.93 23.91 3.62
CA VAL A 332 33.76 22.58 3.03
C VAL A 332 34.02 21.46 4.05
N ALA A 333 35.12 21.53 4.79
CA ALA A 333 35.53 20.46 5.72
C ALA A 333 34.56 20.29 6.90
N ALA A 334 34.04 21.40 7.44
CA ALA A 334 33.08 21.39 8.54
C ALA A 334 31.73 20.80 8.10
N VAL A 335 31.24 21.19 6.92
CA VAL A 335 30.00 20.66 6.35
C VAL A 335 30.11 19.18 6.00
N MET A 336 31.25 18.75 5.46
CA MET A 336 31.50 17.32 5.19
C MET A 336 31.52 16.50 6.47
N ALA A 337 32.21 16.98 7.52
CA ALA A 337 32.25 16.30 8.81
C ALA A 337 30.87 16.23 9.49
N SER A 338 30.09 17.31 9.46
CA SER A 338 28.75 17.31 10.06
C SER A 338 27.76 16.44 9.28
N TYR A 339 27.87 16.40 7.95
CA TYR A 339 27.07 15.50 7.11
C TYR A 339 27.45 14.05 7.35
N ALA A 340 28.76 13.75 7.43
CA ALA A 340 29.26 12.42 7.73
C ALA A 340 28.73 11.90 9.07
N ARG A 341 28.76 12.72 10.12
CA ARG A 341 28.24 12.34 11.45
C ARG A 341 26.73 12.17 11.50
N SER A 342 25.97 13.06 10.85
CA SER A 342 24.49 12.98 10.88
C SER A 342 23.94 11.76 10.14
N HIS A 343 24.69 11.24 9.17
CA HIS A 343 24.32 10.07 8.38
C HIS A 343 25.19 8.83 8.70
N ASN A 344 25.97 8.86 9.79
CA ASN A 344 26.82 7.75 10.26
C ASN A 344 27.81 7.18 9.21
N PHE A 345 28.38 8.04 8.36
CA PHE A 345 29.43 7.64 7.43
C PHE A 345 30.72 7.31 8.18
N SER A 346 31.19 6.07 8.06
CA SER A 346 32.42 5.61 8.69
C SER A 346 33.68 5.99 7.91
N LYS A 347 33.54 6.30 6.60
CA LYS A 347 34.67 6.72 5.75
C LYS A 347 34.33 7.89 4.83
N ILE A 348 35.20 8.89 4.76
CA ILE A 348 35.14 10.02 3.83
C ILE A 348 36.18 9.82 2.73
N ILE A 349 35.73 9.83 1.48
CA ILE A 349 36.55 9.61 0.31
C ILE A 349 36.71 10.91 -0.47
N ILE A 350 37.97 11.32 -0.66
CA ILE A 350 38.34 12.56 -1.34
C ILE A 350 39.43 12.29 -2.37
N GLY A 351 39.47 13.09 -3.44
CA GLY A 351 40.59 13.06 -4.39
C GLY A 351 41.85 13.68 -3.81
N ARG A 352 43.01 13.06 -4.08
CA ARG A 352 44.31 13.64 -3.69
C ARG A 352 44.50 15.01 -4.37
N SER A 353 44.66 16.05 -3.55
CA SER A 353 44.86 17.42 -4.03
C SER A 353 46.35 17.73 -4.19
N GLN A 354 46.73 18.36 -5.30
CA GLN A 354 48.10 18.85 -5.50
C GLN A 354 48.28 20.19 -4.79
N ARG A 355 49.35 20.32 -3.99
CA ARG A 355 49.73 21.59 -3.35
C ARG A 355 50.12 22.61 -4.40
N ARG A 356 49.43 23.77 -4.45
CA ARG A 356 49.85 24.91 -5.27
C ARG A 356 50.89 25.79 -4.57
N TYR A 357 50.89 25.81 -3.23
CA TYR A 357 51.83 26.55 -2.39
C TYR A 357 52.16 25.79 -1.09
N PRO A 358 53.38 25.90 -0.54
CA PRO A 358 53.82 25.13 0.63
C PRO A 358 53.13 25.53 1.95
N TRP A 359 52.59 26.76 2.06
CA TRP A 359 51.92 27.27 3.25
C TRP A 359 50.41 26.96 3.32
N GLN A 360 49.83 26.36 2.27
CA GLN A 360 48.40 26.06 2.24
C GLN A 360 48.13 24.68 2.85
N ALA A 361 47.32 24.64 3.91
CA ALA A 361 46.92 23.38 4.54
C ALA A 361 46.07 22.54 3.57
N ASN A 362 46.37 21.24 3.45
CA ASN A 362 45.60 20.32 2.63
C ASN A 362 44.15 20.23 3.14
N HIS A 363 43.16 20.20 2.24
CA HIS A 363 41.76 19.99 2.61
C HIS A 363 41.56 18.67 3.37
N SER A 364 42.29 17.61 2.99
CA SER A 364 42.31 16.34 3.73
C SER A 364 42.78 16.50 5.18
N ALA A 365 43.87 17.24 5.41
CA ALA A 365 44.38 17.49 6.75
C ALA A 365 43.40 18.32 7.61
N ARG A 366 42.60 19.19 6.99
CA ARG A 366 41.54 19.94 7.69
C ARG A 366 40.35 19.06 8.03
N ILE A 367 39.91 18.21 7.10
CA ILE A 367 38.84 17.23 7.33
C ILE A 367 39.25 16.26 8.45
N ALA A 368 40.45 15.68 8.38
CA ALA A 368 40.97 14.76 9.41
C ALA A 368 41.11 15.40 10.80
N ARG A 369 41.32 16.74 10.88
CA ARG A 369 41.30 17.46 12.16
C ARG A 369 39.89 17.65 12.72
N LEU A 370 38.91 17.89 11.85
CA LEU A 370 37.52 18.15 12.24
C LEU A 370 36.72 16.86 12.46
N ALA A 371 37.09 15.78 11.77
CA ALA A 371 36.52 14.44 11.81
C ALA A 371 37.60 13.44 12.23
N ASN A 372 38.03 13.51 13.49
CA ASN A 372 39.02 12.59 14.07
C ASN A 372 38.46 11.19 14.33
N ASP A 373 37.14 11.06 14.31
CA ASP A 373 36.33 9.87 14.52
C ASP A 373 35.98 9.12 13.22
N ILE A 374 36.37 9.66 12.05
CA ILE A 374 35.99 9.15 10.73
C ILE A 374 37.24 8.93 9.86
N ASP A 375 37.32 7.79 9.18
CA ASP A 375 38.46 7.49 8.32
C ASP A 375 38.43 8.36 7.06
N VAL A 376 39.53 9.05 6.75
CA VAL A 376 39.65 9.85 5.51
C VAL A 376 40.54 9.11 4.51
N ILE A 377 39.96 8.71 3.36
CA ILE A 377 40.65 8.00 2.28
C ILE A 377 40.92 8.97 1.13
N GLU A 378 42.20 9.15 0.79
CA GLU A 378 42.62 9.89 -0.41
C GLU A 378 42.81 8.96 -1.60
N ILE A 379 41.99 9.14 -2.64
CA ILE A 379 42.15 8.41 -3.90
C ILE A 379 43.25 9.07 -4.74
N GLY A 380 44.23 8.25 -5.14
CA GLY A 380 45.30 8.67 -6.04
C GLY A 380 44.76 9.10 -7.40
N VAL A 381 45.37 10.13 -7.98
CA VAL A 381 45.07 10.53 -9.36
C VAL A 381 45.81 9.55 -10.27
N PRO A 382 45.14 8.86 -11.22
CA PRO A 382 45.84 8.06 -12.20
C PRO A 382 46.81 8.96 -12.97
N PRO A 383 48.00 8.49 -13.36
CA PRO A 383 48.87 9.23 -14.27
C PRO A 383 48.21 9.27 -15.65
N SER A 384 47.23 10.15 -15.83
CA SER A 384 46.61 10.38 -17.13
C SER A 384 47.61 11.10 -18.02
N THR A 385 48.09 10.37 -19.03
CA THR A 385 48.60 10.84 -20.32
C THR A 385 48.40 12.33 -20.57
N THR A 386 49.46 13.11 -20.40
CA THR A 386 49.84 14.29 -21.22
C THR A 386 48.83 15.38 -21.59
N SER A 387 47.57 15.42 -21.10
CA SER A 387 46.63 16.51 -21.44
C SER A 387 46.61 17.65 -20.41
N ALA A 388 47.32 17.52 -19.29
CA ALA A 388 47.46 18.60 -18.32
C ALA A 388 48.26 19.81 -18.85
N LYS A 389 48.97 19.65 -19.98
CA LYS A 389 49.61 20.78 -20.68
C LYS A 389 48.68 21.46 -21.68
N ASP A 390 47.77 20.73 -22.32
CA ASP A 390 46.84 21.30 -23.30
C ASP A 390 45.71 22.12 -22.65
N ASP A 391 45.26 21.75 -21.45
CA ASP A 391 44.24 22.52 -20.71
C ASP A 391 44.81 23.83 -20.10
N ASP A 392 46.11 23.88 -19.78
CA ASP A 392 46.78 25.11 -19.32
C ASP A 392 47.19 26.02 -20.50
N GLU A 393 47.37 25.49 -21.72
CA GLU A 393 47.59 26.30 -22.93
C GLU A 393 46.29 26.78 -23.59
N ALA A 394 45.22 25.98 -23.60
CA ALA A 394 43.89 26.45 -23.98
C ALA A 394 43.32 27.51 -23.01
N GLY A 395 43.78 27.52 -21.75
CA GLY A 395 43.55 28.59 -20.78
C GLY A 395 44.45 29.82 -20.93
N ARG A 396 45.52 29.75 -21.75
CA ARG A 396 46.41 30.89 -22.07
C ARG A 396 46.00 31.64 -23.34
N ALA A 397 45.20 31.03 -24.21
CA ALA A 397 44.69 31.63 -25.45
C ALA A 397 43.27 32.22 -25.34
N THR A 398 42.70 32.33 -24.14
CA THR A 398 41.56 33.22 -23.91
C THR A 398 42.06 34.66 -23.76
N PRO A 399 41.44 35.67 -24.39
CA PRO A 399 41.77 37.06 -24.11
C PRO A 399 41.77 37.24 -22.60
N ARG A 400 42.72 38.04 -22.11
CA ARG A 400 42.76 38.54 -20.75
C ARG A 400 41.48 39.37 -20.54
N TYR A 401 40.35 38.70 -20.41
CA TYR A 401 39.09 39.25 -20.00
C TYR A 401 39.33 39.65 -18.55
N LEU A 402 39.76 40.90 -18.39
CA LEU A 402 39.46 41.70 -17.21
C LEU A 402 38.03 41.29 -16.79
N PRO A 403 37.82 40.91 -15.52
CA PRO A 403 36.54 40.40 -15.06
C PRO A 403 35.46 41.37 -15.55
N MET A 404 34.60 40.87 -16.44
CA MET A 404 33.53 41.62 -17.04
C MET A 404 32.73 42.22 -15.89
N GLN A 405 32.72 43.56 -15.89
CA GLN A 405 32.18 44.43 -14.86
C GLN A 405 30.97 43.80 -14.17
N SER A 406 31.15 43.36 -12.92
CA SER A 406 30.14 43.76 -11.94
C SER A 406 30.05 45.27 -12.12
N ARG A 407 28.93 45.79 -12.60
CA ARG A 407 28.63 47.21 -12.43
C ARG A 407 28.91 47.45 -10.96
N ILE A 408 30.03 48.11 -10.65
CA ILE A 408 30.27 48.60 -9.31
C ILE A 408 29.03 49.42 -9.07
N GLU A 409 28.20 49.02 -8.10
CA GLU A 409 27.05 49.80 -7.71
C GLU A 409 27.63 51.06 -7.05
N TRP A 410 28.07 52.02 -7.87
CA TRP A 410 28.69 53.28 -7.46
C TRP A 410 27.79 54.01 -6.46
N TRP A 411 26.49 53.75 -6.52
CA TRP A 411 25.50 54.20 -5.56
C TRP A 411 25.83 53.82 -4.11
N GLY A 412 26.31 52.60 -3.86
CA GLY A 412 26.74 52.17 -2.52
C GLY A 412 27.95 52.96 -2.01
N TYR A 413 28.88 53.30 -2.90
CA TYR A 413 30.05 54.13 -2.58
C TYR A 413 29.69 55.62 -2.42
N ALA A 414 28.69 56.11 -3.16
CA ALA A 414 28.16 57.45 -3.02
C ALA A 414 27.41 57.62 -1.68
N TRP A 415 26.61 56.65 -1.26
CA TRP A 415 25.97 56.64 0.05
C TRP A 415 26.99 56.51 1.18
N ALA A 416 28.01 55.69 1.01
CA ALA A 416 29.13 55.59 1.94
C ALA A 416 29.80 56.95 2.21
N LEU A 417 30.11 57.68 1.13
CA LEU A 417 30.65 59.03 1.20
C LEU A 417 29.67 60.00 1.86
N GLY A 418 28.41 59.99 1.43
CA GLY A 418 27.37 60.89 1.95
C GLY A 418 27.10 60.70 3.44
N VAL A 419 27.03 59.45 3.91
CA VAL A 419 26.86 59.14 5.34
C VAL A 419 28.08 59.57 6.15
N CYS A 420 29.30 59.36 5.65
CA CYS A 420 30.52 59.80 6.34
C CYS A 420 30.57 61.33 6.48
N VAL A 421 30.22 62.06 5.41
CA VAL A 421 30.10 63.52 5.43
C VAL A 421 29.02 63.97 6.42
N LEU A 422 27.85 63.32 6.41
CA LEU A 422 26.75 63.63 7.32
C LEU A 422 27.16 63.44 8.79
N VAL A 423 27.81 62.32 9.13
CA VAL A 423 28.30 62.05 10.48
C VAL A 423 29.34 63.09 10.91
N THR A 424 30.26 63.46 10.02
CA THR A 424 31.26 64.51 10.29
C THR A 424 30.57 65.84 10.61
N LEU A 425 29.58 66.23 9.79
CA LEU A 425 28.88 67.50 9.92
C LEU A 425 28.03 67.56 11.20
N LEU A 426 27.38 66.45 11.57
CA LEU A 426 26.61 66.34 12.82
C LEU A 426 27.50 66.27 14.07
N ALA A 427 28.67 65.62 14.00
CA ALA A 427 29.58 65.49 15.13
C ALA A 427 30.33 66.79 15.46
N THR A 428 30.59 67.64 14.45
CA THR A 428 31.32 68.91 14.61
C THR A 428 30.72 69.87 15.65
N PRO A 429 29.41 70.19 15.64
CA PRO A 429 28.80 71.07 16.65
C PRO A 429 28.65 70.42 18.04
N ILE A 430 28.71 69.09 18.11
CA ILE A 430 28.51 68.30 19.33
C ILE A 430 29.84 68.07 20.09
N LEU A 431 30.96 68.22 19.40
CA LEU A 431 32.31 68.04 19.93
C LEU A 431 32.65 68.76 21.24
N PRO A 432 32.18 69.99 21.55
CA PRO A 432 32.45 70.60 22.86
C PRO A 432 31.69 69.95 24.03
N PHE A 433 30.68 69.12 23.75
CA PHE A 433 29.84 68.49 24.77
C PHE A 433 30.16 67.01 25.01
N PHE A 434 30.87 66.36 24.09
CA PHE A 434 31.14 64.92 24.14
C PHE A 434 32.60 64.59 23.85
N ASP A 435 33.11 63.57 24.53
CA ASP A 435 34.45 63.03 24.27
C ASP A 435 34.58 62.44 22.86
N LEU A 436 35.81 62.49 22.33
CA LEU A 436 36.19 61.90 21.04
C LEU A 436 35.79 60.42 20.91
N ALA A 437 35.82 59.65 22.02
CA ALA A 437 35.40 58.26 22.04
C ALA A 437 33.91 58.08 21.65
N ASN A 438 33.03 59.02 22.03
CA ASN A 438 31.62 58.98 21.68
C ASN A 438 31.39 59.30 20.19
N ILE A 439 32.24 60.15 19.61
CA ILE A 439 32.21 60.48 18.18
C ILE A 439 32.63 59.27 17.33
N VAL A 440 33.63 58.51 17.77
CA VAL A 440 34.04 57.24 17.11
C VAL A 440 32.86 56.26 17.02
N MET A 441 32.03 56.17 18.06
CA MET A 441 30.86 55.28 18.04
C MET A 441 29.84 55.66 16.96
N LEU A 442 29.70 56.94 16.61
CA LEU A 442 28.81 57.38 15.54
C LEU A 442 29.32 56.94 14.16
N TYR A 443 30.64 56.99 13.94
CA TYR A 443 31.26 56.46 12.73
C TYR A 443 31.11 54.94 12.64
N LEU A 444 31.34 54.22 13.74
CA LEU A 444 31.11 52.77 13.79
C LEU A 444 29.65 52.41 13.51
N LEU A 445 28.68 53.18 14.01
CA LEU A 445 27.26 52.97 13.70
C LEU A 445 26.96 53.17 12.20
N ALA A 446 27.53 54.20 11.59
CA ALA A 446 27.43 54.44 10.16
C ALA A 446 28.05 53.32 9.32
N GLU A 447 29.21 52.79 9.74
CA GLU A 447 29.85 51.63 9.13
C GLU A 447 28.92 50.41 9.14
N VAL A 448 28.26 50.12 10.27
CA VAL A 448 27.29 49.02 10.39
C VAL A 448 26.13 49.19 9.40
N LEU A 449 25.52 50.38 9.33
CA LEU A 449 24.38 50.64 8.45
C LEU A 449 24.74 50.43 6.97
N ILE A 450 25.90 50.94 6.53
CA ILE A 450 26.37 50.76 5.16
C ILE A 450 26.73 49.31 4.87
N ALA A 451 27.36 48.61 5.82
CA ALA A 451 27.65 47.18 5.68
C ALA A 451 26.36 46.35 5.51
N ILE A 452 25.34 46.60 6.34
CA ILE A 452 24.04 45.91 6.30
C ILE A 452 23.28 46.18 5.02
N ARG A 453 23.44 47.35 4.39
CA ARG A 453 22.65 47.75 3.20
C ARG A 453 23.36 47.55 1.86
N TYR A 454 24.68 47.77 1.78
CA TYR A 454 25.43 47.79 0.51
C TYR A 454 26.58 46.77 0.43
N GLY A 455 26.88 46.05 1.52
CA GLY A 455 27.79 44.91 1.52
C GLY A 455 29.27 45.27 1.57
N ARG A 456 30.13 44.29 1.28
CA ARG A 456 31.57 44.32 1.64
C ARG A 456 32.37 45.47 1.03
N GLY A 457 32.15 45.79 -0.25
CA GLY A 457 32.93 46.83 -0.94
C GLY A 457 32.73 48.21 -0.31
N PRO A 458 31.49 48.73 -0.30
CA PRO A 458 31.16 50.00 0.34
C PRO A 458 31.46 50.04 1.85
N ALA A 459 31.33 48.92 2.57
CA ALA A 459 31.67 48.86 4.01
C ALA A 459 33.15 49.13 4.29
N ILE A 460 34.05 48.48 3.52
CA ILE A 460 35.50 48.71 3.65
C ILE A 460 35.83 50.17 3.28
N PHE A 461 35.16 50.70 2.25
CA PHE A 461 35.35 52.09 1.84
C PHE A 461 34.91 53.09 2.91
N VAL A 462 33.75 52.89 3.56
CA VAL A 462 33.32 53.71 4.71
C VAL A 462 34.27 53.60 5.88
N ALA A 463 34.79 52.41 6.20
CA ALA A 463 35.70 52.26 7.33
C ALA A 463 36.99 53.07 7.12
N LEU A 464 37.58 52.99 5.93
CA LEU A 464 38.76 53.80 5.58
C LEU A 464 38.46 55.29 5.56
N LEU A 465 37.31 55.68 5.00
CA LEU A 465 36.89 57.07 4.93
C LEU A 465 36.57 57.64 6.32
N SER A 466 35.96 56.85 7.20
CA SER A 466 35.64 57.23 8.58
C SER A 466 36.91 57.42 9.41
N ILE A 467 37.92 56.56 9.25
CA ILE A 467 39.25 56.75 9.88
C ILE A 467 39.85 58.07 9.39
N ALA A 468 39.88 58.30 8.07
CA ALA A 468 40.46 59.51 7.49
C ALA A 468 39.71 60.78 7.90
N SER A 469 38.37 60.76 7.92
CA SER A 469 37.54 61.88 8.36
C SER A 469 37.69 62.14 9.86
N PHE A 470 37.75 61.10 10.68
CA PHE A 470 37.92 61.25 12.12
C PHE A 470 39.31 61.84 12.46
N ASP A 471 40.38 61.33 11.84
CA ASP A 471 41.74 61.86 12.03
C ASP A 471 41.83 63.33 11.62
N PHE A 472 41.37 63.66 10.41
CA PHE A 472 41.49 65.01 9.87
C PHE A 472 40.68 66.07 10.63
N PHE A 473 39.46 65.77 11.08
CA PHE A 473 38.57 66.77 11.66
C PHE A 473 38.62 66.86 13.20
N PHE A 474 38.92 65.75 13.89
CA PHE A 474 38.70 65.65 15.33
C PHE A 474 39.98 65.44 16.14
N VAL A 475 41.00 64.77 15.59
CA VAL A 475 42.27 64.52 16.29
C VAL A 475 43.17 65.78 16.30
N PRO A 476 43.72 66.21 17.45
CA PRO A 476 44.67 67.33 17.50
C PRO A 476 46.08 66.94 16.98
N PRO A 477 46.75 67.77 16.14
CA PRO A 477 46.30 69.03 15.57
C PRO A 477 45.26 68.85 14.46
N ARG A 478 44.11 69.53 14.60
CA ARG A 478 42.99 69.41 13.65
C ARG A 478 43.36 69.94 12.27
N PHE A 479 42.69 69.41 11.25
CA PHE A 479 42.93 69.66 9.82
C PHE A 479 44.32 69.20 9.33
N SER A 480 44.86 68.18 9.99
CA SER A 480 46.14 67.56 9.66
C SER A 480 46.05 66.05 9.89
N PHE A 481 46.81 65.26 9.12
CA PHE A 481 47.00 63.82 9.34
C PHE A 481 48.23 63.53 10.23
N ALA A 482 48.73 64.55 10.95
CA ALA A 482 49.90 64.43 11.80
C ALA A 482 49.51 63.86 13.17
N VAL A 483 49.53 62.54 13.29
CA VAL A 483 49.21 61.84 14.54
C VAL A 483 50.37 61.97 15.54
N SER A 484 50.18 62.78 16.59
CA SER A 484 51.19 63.05 17.62
C SER A 484 51.07 62.12 18.84
N ASP A 485 49.89 61.55 19.08
CA ASP A 485 49.61 60.67 20.21
C ASP A 485 49.31 59.23 19.75
N PHE A 486 50.01 58.27 20.35
CA PHE A 486 49.86 56.85 20.09
C PHE A 486 48.45 56.32 20.45
N GLN A 487 47.71 56.98 21.34
CA GLN A 487 46.35 56.59 21.73
C GLN A 487 45.37 56.61 20.53
N TYR A 488 45.55 57.54 19.58
CA TYR A 488 44.70 57.60 18.38
C TYR A 488 45.04 56.52 17.36
N LEU A 489 46.32 56.12 17.25
CA LEU A 489 46.72 54.97 16.42
C LEU A 489 46.05 53.67 16.90
N LEU A 490 45.97 53.47 18.21
CA LEU A 490 45.23 52.34 18.79
C LEU A 490 43.74 52.41 18.42
N THR A 491 43.14 53.61 18.48
CA THR A 491 41.73 53.83 18.12
C THR A 491 41.45 53.50 16.66
N PHE A 492 42.34 53.90 15.73
CA PHE A 492 42.20 53.57 14.30
C PHE A 492 42.34 52.07 14.06
N GLY A 493 43.27 51.41 14.75
CA GLY A 493 43.44 49.96 14.68
C GLY A 493 42.19 49.21 15.15
N VAL A 494 41.61 49.63 16.27
CA VAL A 494 40.35 49.06 16.79
C VAL A 494 39.18 49.35 15.86
N MET A 495 39.04 50.58 15.34
CA MET A 495 37.97 50.95 14.42
C MET A 495 38.05 50.13 13.12
N LEU A 496 39.24 49.99 12.54
CA LEU A 496 39.47 49.15 11.37
C LEU A 496 39.15 47.68 11.65
N ALA A 497 39.59 47.15 12.80
CA ALA A 497 39.31 45.78 13.19
C ALA A 497 37.80 45.56 13.35
N VAL A 498 37.09 46.44 14.03
CA VAL A 498 35.63 46.40 14.20
C VAL A 498 34.93 46.46 12.83
N GLY A 499 35.29 47.41 11.97
CA GLY A 499 34.72 47.53 10.61
C GLY A 499 34.96 46.28 9.73
N LEU A 500 36.14 45.67 9.82
CA LEU A 500 36.44 44.40 9.13
C LEU A 500 35.65 43.22 9.71
N THR A 501 35.46 43.19 11.03
CA THR A 501 34.69 42.14 11.72
C THR A 501 33.22 42.23 11.35
N ILE A 502 32.64 43.43 11.37
CA ILE A 502 31.28 43.70 10.89
C ILE A 502 31.14 43.26 9.44
N THR A 503 32.09 43.64 8.58
CA THR A 503 32.10 43.25 7.17
C THR A 503 32.09 41.73 6.98
N HIS A 504 32.86 40.99 7.80
CA HIS A 504 32.89 39.53 7.77
C HIS A 504 31.55 38.92 8.18
N LEU A 505 30.99 39.36 9.32
CA LEU A 505 29.72 38.88 9.86
C LEU A 505 28.55 39.18 8.91
N THR A 506 28.46 40.40 8.38
CA THR A 506 27.38 40.81 7.48
C THR A 506 27.41 40.05 6.15
N THR A 507 28.60 39.72 5.63
CA THR A 507 28.72 38.90 4.41
C THR A 507 28.23 37.47 4.65
N GLY A 508 28.51 36.89 5.82
CA GLY A 508 28.04 35.56 6.20
C GLY A 508 26.52 35.50 6.40
N LEU A 509 25.96 36.44 7.17
CA LEU A 509 24.52 36.50 7.46
C LEU A 509 23.68 36.70 6.20
N ARG A 510 24.11 37.54 5.26
CA ARG A 510 23.40 37.76 3.98
C ARG A 510 23.39 36.50 3.11
N TYR A 511 24.50 35.76 3.09
CA TYR A 511 24.57 34.51 2.35
C TYR A 511 23.63 33.46 2.92
N GLN A 512 23.62 33.31 4.25
CA GLN A 512 22.70 32.41 4.95
C GLN A 512 21.23 32.81 4.75
N ALA A 513 20.90 34.09 4.88
CA ALA A 513 19.54 34.59 4.67
C ALA A 513 19.03 34.33 3.23
N ARG A 514 19.89 34.49 2.23
CA ARG A 514 19.54 34.23 0.83
C ARG A 514 19.27 32.74 0.58
N ILE A 515 20.14 31.86 1.07
CA ILE A 515 19.94 30.40 0.94
C ILE A 515 18.68 29.94 1.68
N ALA A 516 18.43 30.48 2.87
CA ALA A 516 17.23 30.19 3.65
C ALA A 516 15.97 30.63 2.90
N SER A 517 15.97 31.84 2.32
CA SER A 517 14.85 32.35 1.52
C SER A 517 14.61 31.52 0.25
N ASP A 518 15.67 31.10 -0.46
CA ASP A 518 15.56 30.23 -1.64
C ASP A 518 15.05 28.82 -1.28
N ARG A 519 15.35 28.31 -0.07
CA ARG A 519 14.77 27.06 0.45
C ARG A 519 13.30 27.23 0.81
N GLU A 520 12.95 28.30 1.50
CA GLU A 520 11.58 28.62 1.88
C GLU A 520 10.67 28.77 0.65
N ALA A 521 11.12 29.52 -0.36
CA ALA A 521 10.36 29.71 -1.60
C ALA A 521 10.07 28.38 -2.32
N ARG A 522 11.03 27.45 -2.36
CA ARG A 522 10.85 26.12 -2.95
C ARG A 522 9.88 25.25 -2.16
N SER A 523 10.03 25.21 -0.84
CA SER A 523 9.14 24.43 0.04
C SER A 523 7.71 24.94 -0.05
N ARG A 524 7.54 26.27 -0.09
CA ARG A 524 6.23 26.90 -0.25
C ARG A 524 5.59 26.58 -1.60
N ALA A 525 6.35 26.63 -2.69
CA ALA A 525 5.85 26.29 -4.03
C ALA A 525 5.37 24.83 -4.11
N LEU A 526 6.11 23.89 -3.52
CA LEU A 526 5.71 22.48 -3.42
C LEU A 526 4.44 22.29 -2.59
N PHE A 527 4.35 22.96 -1.44
CA PHE A 527 3.18 22.90 -0.57
C PHE A 527 1.92 23.47 -1.25
N GLU A 528 2.03 24.65 -1.88
CA GLU A 528 0.92 25.27 -2.61
C GLU A 528 0.45 24.37 -3.76
N PHE A 529 1.39 23.74 -4.49
CA PHE A 529 1.06 22.81 -5.56
C PHE A 529 0.34 21.55 -5.06
N ALA A 530 0.87 20.90 -4.00
CA ALA A 530 0.26 19.73 -3.41
C ALA A 530 -1.15 20.02 -2.86
N ARG A 531 -1.34 21.20 -2.23
CA ARG A 531 -2.63 21.64 -1.72
C ARG A 531 -3.65 21.88 -2.84
N GLU A 532 -3.26 22.57 -3.91
CA GLU A 532 -4.16 22.79 -5.06
C GLU A 532 -4.54 21.47 -5.74
N LEU A 533 -3.57 20.58 -6.02
CA LEU A 533 -3.87 19.26 -6.58
C LEU A 533 -4.78 18.43 -5.67
N SER A 534 -4.64 18.57 -4.35
CA SER A 534 -5.47 17.84 -3.39
C SER A 534 -6.95 18.24 -3.47
N ALA A 535 -7.26 19.48 -3.85
CA ALA A 535 -8.63 19.99 -3.94
C ALA A 535 -9.32 19.71 -5.30
N VAL A 536 -8.56 19.31 -6.32
CA VAL A 536 -9.04 19.11 -7.68
C VAL A 536 -9.86 17.82 -7.83
N LEU A 537 -11.00 17.88 -8.53
CA LEU A 537 -11.91 16.75 -8.74
C LEU A 537 -11.94 16.23 -10.18
N GLN A 538 -11.31 16.93 -11.13
CA GLN A 538 -11.37 16.61 -12.57
C GLN A 538 -9.99 16.60 -13.20
N THR A 539 -9.81 15.76 -14.22
CA THR A 539 -8.54 15.60 -14.94
C THR A 539 -8.09 16.90 -15.64
N GLU A 540 -9.02 17.69 -16.17
CA GLU A 540 -8.74 18.98 -16.82
C GLU A 540 -8.14 20.00 -15.84
N GLN A 541 -8.65 20.03 -14.61
CA GLN A 541 -8.15 20.92 -13.55
C GLN A 541 -6.73 20.51 -13.11
N ILE A 542 -6.40 19.22 -13.13
CA ILE A 542 -5.04 18.72 -12.86
C ILE A 542 -4.09 19.21 -13.95
N PHE A 543 -4.52 19.14 -15.21
CA PHE A 543 -3.76 19.64 -16.35
C PHE A 543 -3.44 21.12 -16.22
N GLU A 544 -4.45 21.96 -15.97
CA GLU A 544 -4.26 23.41 -15.83
C GLU A 544 -3.37 23.78 -14.65
N THR A 545 -3.57 23.14 -13.50
CA THR A 545 -2.80 23.40 -12.28
C THR A 545 -1.35 23.01 -12.47
N SER A 546 -1.09 21.80 -12.98
CA SER A 546 0.26 21.30 -13.27
C SER A 546 0.99 22.20 -14.26
N ARG A 547 0.33 22.57 -15.36
CA ARG A 547 0.90 23.46 -16.37
C ARG A 547 1.29 24.82 -15.78
N ARG A 548 0.38 25.46 -15.03
CA ARG A 548 0.60 26.78 -14.42
C ARG A 548 1.80 26.78 -13.47
N PHE A 549 1.89 25.78 -12.60
CA PHE A 549 2.98 25.68 -11.62
C PHE A 549 4.31 25.33 -12.26
N LEU A 550 4.33 24.39 -13.20
CA LEU A 550 5.56 24.00 -13.91
C LEU A 550 6.10 25.14 -14.76
N GLN A 551 5.23 25.88 -15.46
CA GLN A 551 5.62 27.04 -16.25
C GLN A 551 6.17 28.18 -15.37
N ARG A 552 5.59 28.43 -14.20
CA ARG A 552 6.10 29.44 -13.25
C ARG A 552 7.41 29.03 -12.60
N SER A 553 7.53 27.78 -12.16
CA SER A 553 8.68 27.30 -11.38
C SER A 553 9.91 27.05 -12.25
N PHE A 554 9.72 26.52 -13.45
CA PHE A 554 10.82 26.10 -14.34
C PHE A 554 10.95 26.94 -15.62
N GLN A 555 10.07 27.92 -15.84
CA GLN A 555 9.99 28.71 -17.07
C GLN A 555 9.96 27.84 -18.34
N ALA A 556 9.43 26.62 -18.22
CA ALA A 556 9.37 25.63 -19.28
C ALA A 556 7.95 25.54 -19.85
N LYS A 557 7.84 25.19 -21.13
CA LYS A 557 6.54 24.83 -21.71
C LYS A 557 6.29 23.35 -21.43
N THR A 558 5.07 23.02 -21.01
CA THR A 558 4.72 21.65 -20.61
C THR A 558 3.43 21.21 -21.26
N LEU A 559 3.37 19.93 -21.63
CA LEU A 559 2.17 19.26 -22.11
C LEU A 559 2.01 17.95 -21.34
N LEU A 560 0.83 17.75 -20.76
CA LEU A 560 0.48 16.52 -20.05
C LEU A 560 -0.34 15.62 -20.98
N LEU A 561 0.10 14.38 -21.16
CA LEU A 561 -0.55 13.35 -21.97
C LEU A 561 -1.13 12.28 -21.05
N VAL A 562 -2.40 11.94 -21.26
CA VAL A 562 -3.12 10.91 -20.48
C VAL A 562 -3.52 9.78 -21.45
N PRO A 563 -3.42 8.51 -21.04
CA PRO A 563 -3.81 7.38 -21.86
C PRO A 563 -5.34 7.25 -21.97
N ASP A 564 -5.80 6.65 -23.05
CA ASP A 564 -7.18 6.15 -23.17
C ASP A 564 -7.37 4.78 -22.47
N ASP A 565 -8.58 4.23 -22.54
CA ASP A 565 -8.92 2.92 -21.98
C ASP A 565 -8.09 1.77 -22.59
N ALA A 566 -7.53 1.97 -23.78
CA ALA A 566 -6.63 1.03 -24.46
C ALA A 566 -5.15 1.26 -24.14
N GLY A 567 -4.82 2.21 -23.24
CA GLY A 567 -3.46 2.52 -22.82
C GLY A 567 -2.66 3.37 -23.81
N ARG A 568 -3.30 3.96 -24.83
CA ARG A 568 -2.63 4.81 -25.81
C ARG A 568 -2.70 6.27 -25.38
N LEU A 569 -1.55 6.94 -25.32
CA LEU A 569 -1.48 8.36 -25.01
C LEU A 569 -2.21 9.18 -26.06
N GLN A 570 -3.09 10.07 -25.61
CA GLN A 570 -3.79 11.01 -26.47
C GLN A 570 -3.33 12.45 -26.23
N MET A 571 -3.43 13.27 -27.27
CA MET A 571 -3.26 14.71 -27.13
C MET A 571 -4.42 15.29 -26.31
N PRO A 572 -4.17 16.31 -25.46
CA PRO A 572 -5.23 16.97 -24.73
C PRO A 572 -6.29 17.54 -25.69
N PRO A 573 -7.59 17.44 -25.34
CA PRO A 573 -8.66 17.94 -26.20
C PRO A 573 -8.61 19.46 -26.41
N VAL A 574 -8.04 20.20 -25.46
CA VAL A 574 -7.78 21.64 -25.57
C VAL A 574 -6.28 21.89 -25.42
N ILE A 575 -5.63 22.33 -26.51
CA ILE A 575 -4.22 22.71 -26.50
C ILE A 575 -4.14 24.24 -26.33
N PRO A 576 -3.54 24.74 -25.24
CA PRO A 576 -3.31 26.17 -25.06
C PRO A 576 -2.47 26.77 -26.20
N GLY A 577 -2.78 28.00 -26.63
CA GLY A 577 -2.11 28.64 -27.76
C GLY A 577 -0.58 28.78 -27.61
N ASP A 578 -0.07 28.87 -26.37
CA ASP A 578 1.36 28.92 -26.06
C ASP A 578 2.07 27.54 -26.21
N ALA A 579 1.30 26.45 -26.18
CA ALA A 579 1.73 25.07 -26.33
C ALA A 579 1.40 24.45 -27.72
N ALA A 580 0.71 25.16 -28.61
CA ALA A 580 0.33 24.66 -29.94
C ALA A 580 1.55 24.21 -30.78
N ASN A 581 2.60 25.03 -30.84
CA ASN A 581 3.85 24.69 -31.53
C ASN A 581 4.60 23.53 -30.87
N MET A 582 4.42 23.36 -29.56
CA MET A 582 5.01 22.25 -28.82
C MET A 582 4.29 20.94 -29.17
N ALA A 583 2.96 20.93 -29.18
CA ALA A 583 2.17 19.75 -29.54
C ALA A 583 2.43 19.31 -30.98
N ALA A 584 2.62 20.25 -31.92
CA ALA A 584 2.88 19.93 -33.33
C ALA A 584 4.25 19.28 -33.59
N ALA A 585 5.26 19.58 -32.76
CA ALA A 585 6.62 19.05 -32.89
C ALA A 585 6.93 17.91 -31.91
N LEU A 586 5.93 17.50 -31.11
CA LEU A 586 6.08 16.44 -30.13
C LEU A 586 6.04 15.07 -30.80
N ASP A 587 7.05 14.24 -30.54
CA ASP A 587 7.02 12.84 -30.96
C ASP A 587 6.20 12.00 -29.97
N MET A 588 5.03 11.53 -30.42
CA MET A 588 4.15 10.68 -29.63
C MET A 588 4.71 9.27 -29.42
N GLY A 589 5.57 8.78 -30.31
CA GLY A 589 6.21 7.47 -30.15
C GLY A 589 7.16 7.44 -28.97
N ILE A 590 7.94 8.52 -28.78
CA ILE A 590 8.83 8.68 -27.61
C ILE A 590 8.00 8.82 -26.33
N ALA A 591 6.89 9.57 -26.38
CA ALA A 591 5.98 9.70 -25.25
C ALA A 591 5.38 8.34 -24.85
N GLN A 592 4.90 7.56 -25.83
CA GLN A 592 4.33 6.24 -25.57
C GLN A 592 5.40 5.29 -24.99
N TRP A 593 6.62 5.31 -25.53
CA TRP A 593 7.72 4.52 -24.98
C TRP A 593 8.01 4.85 -23.51
N ALA A 594 8.01 6.14 -23.15
CA ALA A 594 8.22 6.59 -21.78
C ALA A 594 7.08 6.14 -20.84
N PHE A 595 5.84 6.12 -21.35
CA PHE A 595 4.67 5.62 -20.62
C PHE A 595 4.78 4.11 -20.35
N ASP A 596 5.04 3.33 -21.41
CA ASP A 596 5.07 1.86 -21.36
C ASP A 596 6.21 1.34 -20.47
N ASN A 597 7.37 2.00 -20.49
CA ASN A 597 8.57 1.59 -19.75
C ASN A 597 8.71 2.27 -18.38
N ALA A 598 7.75 3.13 -17.99
CA ALA A 598 7.79 3.93 -16.77
C ALA A 598 9.15 4.65 -16.56
N SER A 599 9.80 5.05 -17.65
CA SER A 599 11.16 5.58 -17.67
C SER A 599 11.23 6.91 -18.43
N SER A 600 11.98 7.88 -17.90
CA SER A 600 12.18 9.17 -18.57
C SER A 600 12.92 9.01 -19.89
N ALA A 601 12.59 9.85 -20.87
CA ALA A 601 13.23 9.85 -22.18
C ALA A 601 13.45 11.27 -22.69
N GLY A 602 14.34 11.41 -23.68
CA GLY A 602 14.63 12.68 -24.33
C GLY A 602 15.78 13.46 -23.72
N ILE A 603 15.75 14.78 -23.84
CA ILE A 603 16.89 15.64 -23.51
C ILE A 603 17.34 15.48 -22.05
N GLY A 604 18.62 15.18 -21.84
CA GLY A 604 19.22 15.03 -20.50
C GLY A 604 19.10 13.63 -19.90
N THR A 605 18.46 12.69 -20.59
CA THR A 605 18.40 11.26 -20.25
C THR A 605 19.32 10.43 -21.15
N ASP A 606 19.56 9.17 -20.82
CA ASP A 606 20.36 8.24 -21.65
C ASP A 606 19.51 7.54 -22.72
N THR A 607 18.19 7.68 -22.62
CA THR A 607 17.16 7.08 -23.47
C THR A 607 16.63 8.10 -24.46
N LEU A 608 16.91 7.90 -25.74
CA LEU A 608 16.48 8.78 -26.84
C LEU A 608 16.92 10.26 -26.65
N PRO A 609 18.21 10.54 -26.33
CA PRO A 609 18.70 11.88 -25.97
C PRO A 609 18.63 12.91 -27.09
N ALA A 610 18.40 12.48 -28.34
CA ALA A 610 18.31 13.35 -29.50
C ALA A 610 17.04 14.21 -29.53
N SER A 611 16.00 13.83 -28.77
CA SER A 611 14.79 14.66 -28.65
C SER A 611 15.11 15.98 -27.96
N ASN A 612 14.45 17.05 -28.40
CA ASN A 612 14.53 18.37 -27.74
C ASN A 612 13.59 18.49 -26.53
N TYR A 613 12.73 17.50 -26.32
CA TYR A 613 11.78 17.43 -25.21
C TYR A 613 12.27 16.45 -24.16
N LEU A 614 11.96 16.72 -22.90
CA LEU A 614 12.09 15.78 -21.80
C LEU A 614 10.72 15.18 -21.53
N TYR A 615 10.62 13.85 -21.59
CA TYR A 615 9.42 13.09 -21.29
C TYR A 615 9.58 12.48 -19.90
N VAL A 616 8.70 12.86 -18.98
CA VAL A 616 8.70 12.37 -17.60
C VAL A 616 7.45 11.53 -17.40
N PRO A 617 7.58 10.22 -17.12
CA PRO A 617 6.43 9.37 -16.84
C PRO A 617 5.78 9.77 -15.50
N LEU A 618 4.46 9.74 -15.46
CA LEU A 618 3.67 10.00 -14.26
C LEU A 618 3.36 8.68 -13.58
N VAL A 619 4.33 8.19 -12.81
CA VAL A 619 4.24 6.92 -12.10
C VAL A 619 3.50 7.13 -10.78
N ALA A 620 2.33 6.52 -10.66
CA ALA A 620 1.57 6.44 -9.41
C ALA A 620 1.76 5.03 -8.79
N PRO A 621 1.39 4.81 -7.50
CA PRO A 621 1.61 3.53 -6.81
C PRO A 621 1.09 2.30 -7.58
N MET A 622 -0.05 2.39 -8.26
CA MET A 622 -0.64 1.24 -8.95
C MET A 622 -0.19 1.09 -10.41
N ARG A 623 -0.07 2.21 -11.13
CA ARG A 623 0.36 2.23 -12.55
C ARG A 623 0.80 3.61 -13.02
N THR A 624 1.47 3.67 -14.16
CA THR A 624 1.71 4.93 -14.88
C THR A 624 0.38 5.52 -15.37
N ARG A 625 0.12 6.78 -15.05
CA ARG A 625 -1.14 7.48 -15.36
C ARG A 625 -1.05 8.47 -16.51
N GLY A 626 0.16 8.73 -17.01
CA GLY A 626 0.39 9.65 -18.12
C GLY A 626 1.85 9.98 -18.31
N VAL A 627 2.12 10.94 -19.19
CA VAL A 627 3.47 11.45 -19.45
C VAL A 627 3.44 12.95 -19.52
N LEU A 628 4.38 13.58 -18.83
CA LEU A 628 4.63 15.01 -18.89
C LEU A 628 5.75 15.27 -19.90
N ALA A 629 5.41 15.88 -21.02
CA ALA A 629 6.38 16.39 -21.99
C ALA A 629 6.77 17.83 -21.63
N ILE A 630 8.07 18.12 -21.64
CA ILE A 630 8.62 19.40 -21.20
C ILE A 630 9.59 19.93 -22.25
N LEU A 631 9.35 21.16 -22.70
CA LEU A 631 10.30 21.90 -23.52
C LEU A 631 11.07 22.89 -22.62
N PRO A 632 12.35 22.60 -22.30
CA PRO A 632 13.18 23.47 -21.47
C PRO A 632 13.45 24.84 -22.13
N HIS A 633 13.44 25.93 -21.36
CA HIS A 633 13.94 27.23 -21.85
C HIS A 633 15.47 27.24 -22.04
N SER A 634 16.20 26.40 -21.31
CA SER A 634 17.66 26.31 -21.40
C SER A 634 18.14 24.88 -21.13
N ARG A 635 19.01 24.30 -21.96
CA ARG A 635 19.51 22.93 -21.72
C ARG A 635 20.20 22.73 -20.36
N ARG A 636 20.69 23.83 -19.76
CA ARG A 636 21.41 23.82 -18.48
C ARG A 636 20.55 23.44 -17.28
N TRP A 637 19.26 23.80 -17.23
CA TRP A 637 18.46 23.54 -16.02
C TRP A 637 18.17 22.05 -15.83
N ILE A 638 18.05 21.28 -16.92
CA ILE A 638 17.84 19.83 -16.88
C ILE A 638 19.06 19.10 -16.31
N LEU A 639 20.26 19.68 -16.38
CA LEU A 639 21.49 19.05 -15.87
C LEU A 639 21.70 19.29 -14.35
N ILE A 640 20.81 20.04 -13.69
CA ILE A 640 20.92 20.35 -12.27
C ILE A 640 20.10 19.30 -11.48
N PRO A 641 20.74 18.44 -10.66
CA PRO A 641 20.07 17.36 -9.94
C PRO A 641 18.92 17.84 -9.06
N GLU A 642 19.07 18.97 -8.36
CA GLU A 642 18.03 19.51 -7.48
C GLU A 642 16.78 19.92 -8.27
N GLN A 643 16.97 20.46 -9.48
CA GLN A 643 15.85 20.88 -10.34
C GLN A 643 15.15 19.66 -10.93
N GLN A 644 15.91 18.61 -11.29
CA GLN A 644 15.33 17.34 -11.71
C GLN A 644 14.55 16.68 -10.58
N GLN A 645 15.10 16.59 -9.37
CA GLN A 645 14.42 16.01 -8.22
C GLN A 645 13.13 16.79 -7.89
N GLN A 646 13.18 18.12 -7.95
CA GLN A 646 11.98 18.94 -7.78
C GLN A 646 10.97 18.61 -8.88
N LEU A 647 11.37 18.58 -10.16
CA LEU A 647 10.49 18.23 -11.26
C LEU A 647 9.85 16.84 -11.10
N TYR A 648 10.63 15.82 -10.72
CA TYR A 648 10.12 14.48 -10.44
C TYR A 648 9.12 14.50 -9.29
N THR A 649 9.36 15.30 -8.25
CA THR A 649 8.41 15.47 -7.15
C THR A 649 7.08 16.05 -7.64
N PHE A 650 7.12 17.07 -8.51
CA PHE A 650 5.91 17.62 -9.14
C PHE A 650 5.20 16.56 -10.00
N ALA A 651 5.96 15.79 -10.79
CA ALA A 651 5.41 14.70 -11.62
C ALA A 651 4.73 13.62 -10.77
N THR A 652 5.34 13.18 -9.68
CA THR A 652 4.74 12.21 -8.74
C THR A 652 3.45 12.75 -8.13
N LEU A 653 3.42 14.00 -7.68
CA LEU A 653 2.18 14.61 -7.14
C LEU A 653 1.07 14.68 -8.20
N THR A 654 1.41 15.04 -9.44
CA THR A 654 0.45 15.01 -10.56
C THR A 654 -0.04 13.58 -10.83
N ALA A 655 0.85 12.57 -10.79
CA ALA A 655 0.49 11.17 -11.00
C ALA A 655 -0.49 10.64 -9.93
N ILE A 656 -0.22 10.94 -8.66
CA ILE A 656 -1.10 10.58 -7.53
C ILE A 656 -2.46 11.26 -7.67
N ALA A 657 -2.51 12.53 -8.07
CA ALA A 657 -3.75 13.25 -8.28
C ALA A 657 -4.59 12.64 -9.42
N LEU A 658 -3.96 12.27 -10.55
CA LEU A 658 -4.62 11.60 -11.67
C LEU A 658 -5.17 10.22 -11.26
N GLU A 659 -4.39 9.45 -10.50
CA GLU A 659 -4.83 8.15 -9.99
C GLU A 659 -6.04 8.28 -9.07
N ARG A 660 -6.02 9.26 -8.16
CA ARG A 660 -7.15 9.53 -7.27
C ARG A 660 -8.41 9.89 -8.04
N VAL A 661 -8.35 10.85 -8.96
CA VAL A 661 -9.52 11.27 -9.75
C VAL A 661 -10.11 10.09 -10.53
N HIS A 662 -9.26 9.28 -11.16
CA HIS A 662 -9.72 8.07 -11.84
C HIS A 662 -10.43 7.08 -10.91
N TYR A 663 -9.91 6.82 -9.71
CA TYR A 663 -10.59 5.92 -8.77
C TYR A 663 -11.89 6.49 -8.23
N VAL A 664 -11.99 7.81 -8.08
CA VAL A 664 -13.25 8.48 -7.73
C VAL A 664 -14.28 8.28 -8.84
N GLU A 665 -13.90 8.45 -10.12
CA GLU A 665 -14.78 8.21 -11.27
C GLU A 665 -15.24 6.74 -11.33
N VAL A 666 -14.31 5.78 -11.20
CA VAL A 666 -14.64 4.35 -11.17
C VAL A 666 -15.58 3.99 -10.02
N ALA A 667 -15.38 4.57 -8.84
CA ALA A 667 -16.24 4.33 -7.68
C ALA A 667 -17.65 4.92 -7.89
N GLN A 668 -17.75 6.12 -8.45
CA GLN A 668 -19.04 6.74 -8.79
C GLN A 668 -19.81 5.90 -9.81
N ASP A 669 -19.16 5.45 -10.88
CA ASP A 669 -19.77 4.60 -11.88
C ASP A 669 -20.24 3.26 -11.31
N ALA A 670 -19.43 2.65 -10.43
CA ALA A 670 -19.80 1.41 -9.74
C ALA A 670 -21.02 1.60 -8.82
N LEU A 671 -21.08 2.71 -8.07
CA LEU A 671 -22.22 3.04 -7.21
C LEU A 671 -23.50 3.26 -8.02
N VAL A 672 -23.42 4.00 -9.13
CA VAL A 672 -24.57 4.24 -10.01
C VAL A 672 -25.09 2.92 -10.61
N ARG A 673 -24.19 2.03 -11.05
CA ARG A 673 -24.58 0.70 -11.57
C ARG A 673 -25.22 -0.17 -10.50
N MET A 674 -24.64 -0.23 -9.31
CA MET A 674 -25.17 -1.01 -8.19
C MET A 674 -26.56 -0.52 -7.77
N GLU A 675 -26.75 0.80 -7.68
CA GLU A 675 -28.06 1.37 -7.31
C GLU A 675 -29.10 1.12 -8.42
N SER A 676 -28.69 1.18 -9.69
CA SER A 676 -29.54 0.84 -10.82
C SER A 676 -30.01 -0.62 -10.77
N GLU A 677 -29.10 -1.57 -10.48
CA GLU A 677 -29.44 -2.99 -10.31
C GLU A 677 -30.34 -3.23 -9.09
N ARG A 678 -30.03 -2.59 -7.95
CA ARG A 678 -30.85 -2.70 -6.73
C ARG A 678 -32.27 -2.19 -6.93
N LEU A 679 -32.42 -1.03 -7.59
CA LEU A 679 -33.72 -0.45 -7.90
C LEU A 679 -34.52 -1.37 -8.83
N ARG A 680 -33.87 -1.88 -9.89
CA ARG A 680 -34.49 -2.82 -10.83
C ARG A 680 -35.03 -4.07 -10.12
N ASN A 681 -34.25 -4.67 -9.23
CA ASN A 681 -34.67 -5.88 -8.50
C ASN A 681 -35.81 -5.61 -7.50
N SER A 682 -35.71 -4.50 -6.76
CA SER A 682 -36.75 -4.12 -5.79
C SER A 682 -38.10 -3.87 -6.47
N LEU A 683 -38.09 -3.21 -7.64
CA LEU A 683 -39.29 -2.97 -8.44
C LEU A 683 -39.92 -4.26 -8.95
N LEU A 684 -39.10 -5.21 -9.44
CA LEU A 684 -39.60 -6.52 -9.90
C LEU A 684 -40.23 -7.33 -8.77
N SER A 685 -39.62 -7.33 -7.58
CA SER A 685 -40.17 -8.03 -6.41
C SER A 685 -41.47 -7.41 -5.90
N ALA A 686 -41.56 -6.07 -5.85
CA ALA A 686 -42.78 -5.37 -5.44
C ALA A 686 -43.94 -5.64 -6.40
N LEU A 687 -43.69 -5.49 -7.71
CA LEU A 687 -44.69 -5.82 -8.75
C LEU A 687 -45.18 -7.27 -8.67
N SER A 688 -44.30 -8.21 -8.28
CA SER A 688 -44.70 -9.61 -8.11
C SER A 688 -45.76 -9.82 -7.05
N HIS A 689 -45.64 -9.14 -5.90
CA HIS A 689 -46.56 -9.28 -4.80
C HIS A 689 -47.89 -8.55 -5.08
N ASP A 690 -47.78 -7.35 -5.63
CA ASP A 690 -48.91 -6.45 -5.86
C ASP A 690 -49.84 -6.94 -6.98
N LEU A 691 -49.33 -7.71 -7.94
CA LEU A 691 -50.17 -8.35 -8.97
C LEU A 691 -50.78 -9.68 -8.51
N ARG A 692 -50.09 -10.47 -7.68
CA ARG A 692 -50.56 -11.80 -7.25
C ARG A 692 -51.78 -11.71 -6.32
N THR A 693 -51.78 -10.73 -5.41
CA THR A 693 -52.84 -10.53 -4.43
C THR A 693 -54.23 -10.27 -5.07
N PRO A 694 -54.40 -9.27 -5.96
CA PRO A 694 -55.68 -9.03 -6.60
C PRO A 694 -56.11 -10.16 -7.53
N LEU A 695 -55.16 -10.82 -8.21
CA LEU A 695 -55.47 -11.99 -9.06
C LEU A 695 -56.02 -13.16 -8.24
N THR A 696 -55.45 -13.44 -7.07
CA THR A 696 -55.92 -14.50 -6.17
C THR A 696 -57.33 -14.20 -5.66
N ALA A 697 -57.61 -12.95 -5.31
CA ALA A 697 -58.96 -12.52 -4.92
C ALA A 697 -59.97 -12.66 -6.06
N LEU A 698 -59.62 -12.26 -7.29
CA LEU A 698 -60.48 -12.39 -8.47
C LEU A 698 -60.76 -13.86 -8.82
N VAL A 699 -59.75 -14.73 -8.72
CA VAL A 699 -59.94 -16.18 -8.89
C VAL A 699 -60.92 -16.72 -7.84
N GLY A 700 -60.73 -16.41 -6.56
CA GLY A 700 -61.62 -16.86 -5.49
C GLY A 700 -63.05 -16.31 -5.58
N LEU A 701 -63.22 -15.05 -6.00
CA LEU A 701 -64.54 -14.46 -6.26
C LEU A 701 -65.24 -15.12 -7.45
N SER A 702 -64.50 -15.39 -8.53
CA SER A 702 -65.07 -16.08 -9.70
C SER A 702 -65.48 -17.52 -9.40
N GLU A 703 -64.72 -18.23 -8.57
CA GLU A 703 -65.04 -19.57 -8.09
C GLU A 703 -66.23 -19.57 -7.13
N SER A 704 -66.29 -18.61 -6.20
CA SER A 704 -67.44 -18.42 -5.30
C SER A 704 -68.73 -18.11 -6.06
N LEU A 705 -68.63 -17.37 -7.18
CA LEU A 705 -69.76 -17.05 -8.03
C LEU A 705 -70.28 -18.30 -8.76
N LEU A 706 -69.39 -19.20 -9.19
CA LEU A 706 -69.74 -20.51 -9.76
C LEU A 706 -70.39 -21.45 -8.72
N LEU A 707 -69.98 -21.38 -7.46
CA LEU A 707 -70.50 -22.22 -6.37
C LEU A 707 -71.72 -21.59 -5.64
N SER A 708 -72.23 -20.46 -6.13
CA SER A 708 -73.29 -19.70 -5.46
C SER A 708 -74.64 -20.45 -5.44
N LYS A 709 -75.42 -20.25 -4.37
CA LYS A 709 -76.77 -20.81 -4.21
C LYS A 709 -77.80 -19.69 -3.97
N PRO A 710 -78.95 -19.68 -4.67
CA PRO A 710 -79.38 -20.62 -5.71
C PRO A 710 -78.48 -20.55 -6.97
N PRO A 711 -78.40 -21.64 -7.76
CA PRO A 711 -77.50 -21.71 -8.92
C PRO A 711 -77.83 -20.61 -9.94
N LEU A 712 -76.80 -20.15 -10.64
CA LEU A 712 -76.89 -19.12 -11.66
C LEU A 712 -77.82 -19.56 -12.81
N GLN A 713 -78.44 -18.60 -13.49
CA GLN A 713 -79.16 -18.90 -14.73
C GLN A 713 -78.18 -19.40 -15.80
N GLN A 714 -78.62 -20.25 -16.72
CA GLN A 714 -77.72 -20.94 -17.65
C GLN A 714 -76.80 -20.01 -18.47
N ASN A 715 -77.28 -18.83 -18.87
CA ASN A 715 -76.44 -17.82 -19.54
C ASN A 715 -75.42 -17.15 -18.59
N GLN A 716 -75.77 -16.99 -17.31
CA GLN A 716 -74.89 -16.44 -16.28
C GLN A 716 -73.82 -17.45 -15.84
N GLU A 717 -74.15 -18.74 -15.80
CA GLU A 717 -73.21 -19.82 -15.49
C GLU A 717 -72.11 -19.95 -16.57
N VAL A 718 -72.50 -19.88 -17.85
CA VAL A 718 -71.54 -19.87 -18.98
C VAL A 718 -70.60 -18.66 -18.90
N LEU A 719 -71.12 -17.48 -18.60
CA LEU A 719 -70.31 -16.26 -18.43
C LEU A 719 -69.38 -16.34 -17.21
N ALA A 720 -69.86 -16.88 -16.09
CA ALA A 720 -69.08 -17.08 -14.88
C ALA A 720 -67.93 -18.08 -15.10
N ALA A 721 -68.19 -19.17 -15.81
CA ALA A 721 -67.18 -20.17 -16.15
C ALA A 721 -66.11 -19.59 -17.09
N ALA A 722 -66.53 -18.80 -18.08
CA ALA A 722 -65.61 -18.08 -18.95
C ALA A 722 -64.74 -17.06 -18.19
N LEU A 723 -65.34 -16.32 -17.25
CA LEU A 723 -64.62 -15.37 -16.39
C LEU A 723 -63.59 -16.07 -15.50
N HIS A 724 -63.98 -17.18 -14.86
CA HIS A 724 -63.09 -17.99 -14.04
C HIS A 724 -61.91 -18.54 -14.86
N SER A 725 -62.18 -19.09 -16.05
CA SER A 725 -61.15 -19.58 -16.96
C SER A 725 -60.16 -18.48 -17.37
N GLU A 726 -60.65 -17.27 -17.70
CA GLU A 726 -59.77 -16.17 -18.09
C GLU A 726 -58.97 -15.62 -16.90
N MET A 727 -59.55 -15.63 -15.69
CA MET A 727 -58.84 -15.26 -14.46
C MET A 727 -57.69 -16.21 -14.11
N LEU A 728 -57.93 -17.52 -14.21
CA LEU A 728 -56.88 -18.54 -14.04
C LEU A 728 -55.77 -18.36 -15.08
N ARG A 729 -56.15 -18.07 -16.33
CA ARG A 729 -55.20 -17.81 -17.42
C ARG A 729 -54.34 -16.56 -17.16
N MET A 730 -54.96 -15.47 -16.70
CA MET A 730 -54.25 -14.23 -16.36
C MET A 730 -53.28 -14.44 -15.18
N SER A 731 -53.72 -15.19 -14.16
CA SER A 731 -52.86 -15.60 -13.03
C SER A 731 -51.63 -16.38 -13.48
N ALA A 732 -51.83 -17.37 -14.36
CA ALA A 732 -50.72 -18.15 -14.92
C ALA A 732 -49.75 -17.30 -15.76
N LEU A 733 -50.26 -16.35 -16.55
CA LEU A 733 -49.45 -15.46 -17.38
C LEU A 733 -48.58 -14.53 -16.52
N VAL A 734 -49.17 -13.90 -15.51
CA VAL A 734 -48.48 -13.00 -14.60
C VAL A 734 -47.42 -13.75 -13.80
N THR A 735 -47.76 -14.94 -13.29
CA THR A 735 -46.81 -15.79 -12.57
C THR A 735 -45.61 -16.15 -13.45
N ASN A 736 -45.84 -16.59 -14.69
CA ASN A 736 -44.78 -16.92 -15.64
C ASN A 736 -43.89 -15.71 -16.00
N LEU A 737 -44.46 -14.51 -16.16
CA LEU A 737 -43.69 -13.30 -16.44
C LEU A 737 -42.79 -12.92 -15.25
N LEU A 738 -43.33 -13.00 -14.04
CA LEU A 738 -42.60 -12.68 -12.80
C LEU A 738 -41.50 -13.69 -12.51
N ASP A 739 -41.75 -14.98 -12.74
CA ASP A 739 -40.74 -16.01 -12.57
C ASP A 739 -39.60 -15.84 -13.57
N MET A 740 -39.91 -15.48 -14.82
CA MET A 740 -38.88 -15.13 -15.81
C MET A 740 -38.05 -13.91 -15.38
N ALA A 741 -38.69 -12.90 -14.77
CA ALA A 741 -38.00 -11.71 -14.28
C ALA A 741 -37.06 -12.04 -13.11
N ARG A 742 -37.47 -12.93 -12.18
CA ARG A 742 -36.66 -13.38 -11.04
C ARG A 742 -35.50 -14.28 -11.46
N ILE A 743 -35.69 -15.15 -12.45
CA ILE A 743 -34.59 -15.98 -12.98
C ILE A 743 -33.55 -15.10 -13.69
N GLN A 744 -33.97 -14.05 -14.40
CA GLN A 744 -33.05 -13.10 -15.06
C GLN A 744 -32.27 -12.20 -14.11
N SER A 745 -32.81 -11.86 -12.94
CA SER A 745 -32.08 -11.08 -11.93
C SER A 745 -31.05 -11.90 -11.15
N GLY A 746 -30.95 -13.22 -11.41
CA GLY A 746 -30.07 -14.13 -10.68
C GLY A 746 -30.51 -14.39 -9.24
N GLU A 747 -31.72 -13.97 -8.86
CA GLU A 747 -32.22 -14.05 -7.48
C GLU A 747 -32.82 -15.40 -7.10
N VAL A 748 -32.92 -16.35 -8.05
CA VAL A 748 -33.44 -17.69 -7.76
C VAL A 748 -32.36 -18.51 -7.07
N LYS A 749 -32.42 -18.54 -5.73
CA LYS A 749 -31.69 -19.52 -4.92
C LYS A 749 -32.34 -20.89 -5.09
N LEU A 750 -31.63 -21.80 -5.77
CA LEU A 750 -32.08 -23.20 -5.93
C LEU A 750 -32.04 -23.93 -4.60
N ASN A 751 -33.13 -24.59 -4.22
CA ASN A 751 -33.17 -25.49 -3.08
C ASN A 751 -32.77 -26.91 -3.52
N LEU A 752 -31.47 -27.09 -3.73
CA LEU A 752 -30.91 -28.35 -4.25
C LEU A 752 -30.90 -29.45 -3.17
N GLN A 753 -31.74 -30.47 -3.35
CA GLN A 753 -31.86 -31.62 -2.45
C GLN A 753 -31.59 -32.93 -3.20
N TRP A 754 -31.09 -33.95 -2.48
CA TRP A 754 -30.93 -35.30 -3.02
C TRP A 754 -32.26 -36.02 -2.99
N GLN A 755 -32.85 -36.25 -4.16
CA GLN A 755 -34.18 -36.85 -4.27
C GLN A 755 -34.24 -37.92 -5.38
N PRO A 756 -35.10 -38.94 -5.25
CA PRO A 756 -35.39 -39.86 -6.33
C PRO A 756 -36.11 -39.13 -7.47
N PHE A 757 -35.63 -39.30 -8.70
CA PHE A 757 -36.27 -38.64 -9.84
C PHE A 757 -37.69 -39.17 -10.11
N GLU A 758 -37.98 -40.43 -9.73
CA GLU A 758 -39.33 -41.01 -9.90
C GLU A 758 -40.42 -40.24 -9.15
N GLU A 759 -40.09 -39.68 -7.98
CA GLU A 759 -41.06 -38.93 -7.16
C GLU A 759 -41.53 -37.67 -7.89
N VAL A 760 -40.61 -36.97 -8.55
CA VAL A 760 -40.89 -35.72 -9.28
C VAL A 760 -41.63 -36.00 -10.58
N VAL A 761 -41.30 -37.10 -11.27
CA VAL A 761 -42.10 -37.59 -12.41
C VAL A 761 -43.53 -37.92 -11.98
N GLY A 762 -43.68 -38.65 -10.86
CA GLY A 762 -44.99 -38.98 -10.31
C GLY A 762 -45.81 -37.75 -9.90
N SER A 763 -45.16 -36.73 -9.33
CA SER A 763 -45.82 -35.46 -8.98
C SER A 763 -46.28 -34.70 -10.22
N ALA A 764 -45.41 -34.52 -11.21
CA ALA A 764 -45.73 -33.85 -12.46
C ALA A 764 -46.88 -34.54 -13.22
N MET A 765 -46.90 -35.87 -13.25
CA MET A 765 -47.99 -36.65 -13.86
C MET A 765 -49.35 -36.42 -13.18
N ARG A 766 -49.38 -36.30 -11.85
CA ARG A 766 -50.61 -35.98 -11.10
C ARG A 766 -51.04 -34.53 -11.36
N ALA A 767 -50.10 -33.59 -11.39
CA ALA A 767 -50.38 -32.18 -11.63
C ALA A 767 -50.95 -31.94 -13.04
N SER A 768 -50.42 -32.62 -14.06
CA SER A 768 -50.88 -32.51 -15.46
C SER A 768 -51.99 -33.49 -15.83
N ALA A 769 -52.56 -34.23 -14.87
CA ALA A 769 -53.54 -35.29 -15.16
C ALA A 769 -54.77 -34.81 -15.93
N SER A 770 -55.25 -33.59 -15.65
CA SER A 770 -56.40 -32.99 -16.34
C SER A 770 -56.08 -32.60 -17.79
N ALA A 771 -54.86 -32.13 -18.06
CA ALA A 771 -54.40 -31.78 -19.40
C ALA A 771 -54.10 -33.03 -20.25
N LEU A 772 -53.72 -34.14 -19.62
CA LEU A 772 -53.38 -35.41 -20.27
C LEU A 772 -54.61 -36.30 -20.54
N VAL A 773 -55.82 -35.87 -20.17
CA VAL A 773 -57.06 -36.63 -20.42
C VAL A 773 -57.23 -36.87 -21.92
N GLY A 774 -57.24 -38.14 -22.32
CA GLY A 774 -57.35 -38.55 -23.73
C GLY A 774 -56.00 -38.80 -24.43
N HIS A 775 -54.87 -38.73 -23.73
CA HIS A 775 -53.54 -39.04 -24.26
C HIS A 775 -52.89 -40.19 -23.47
N PRO A 776 -52.63 -41.37 -24.06
CA PRO A 776 -51.86 -42.42 -23.40
C PRO A 776 -50.41 -42.00 -23.16
N VAL A 777 -49.99 -41.92 -21.89
CA VAL A 777 -48.62 -41.58 -21.48
C VAL A 777 -47.83 -42.83 -21.10
N GLU A 778 -46.71 -43.08 -21.79
CA GLU A 778 -45.78 -44.16 -21.50
C GLU A 778 -44.58 -43.64 -20.70
N ILE A 779 -44.35 -44.18 -19.50
CA ILE A 779 -43.23 -43.80 -18.63
C ILE A 779 -42.12 -44.84 -18.73
N ARG A 780 -40.95 -44.41 -19.20
CA ARG A 780 -39.73 -45.21 -19.34
C ARG A 780 -38.63 -44.68 -18.44
N VAL A 781 -38.81 -44.87 -17.14
CA VAL A 781 -37.84 -44.50 -16.10
C VAL A 781 -37.23 -45.79 -15.57
N ALA A 782 -35.90 -45.90 -15.61
CA ALA A 782 -35.19 -47.08 -15.10
C ALA A 782 -35.39 -47.19 -13.58
N HIS A 783 -35.64 -48.40 -13.06
CA HIS A 783 -35.87 -48.63 -11.61
C HIS A 783 -34.62 -48.45 -10.73
N GLU A 784 -33.43 -48.26 -11.33
CA GLU A 784 -32.15 -48.11 -10.63
C GLU A 784 -31.51 -46.73 -10.87
N LEU A 785 -32.32 -45.67 -10.91
CA LEU A 785 -31.78 -44.31 -11.00
C LEU A 785 -31.14 -43.91 -9.65
N PRO A 786 -29.93 -43.31 -9.66
CA PRO A 786 -29.34 -42.77 -8.44
C PRO A 786 -30.15 -41.56 -7.95
N LEU A 787 -30.04 -41.23 -6.66
CA LEU A 787 -30.51 -39.94 -6.15
C LEU A 787 -29.83 -38.82 -6.94
N ILE A 788 -30.60 -37.79 -7.28
CA ILE A 788 -30.10 -36.65 -8.05
C ILE A 788 -30.24 -35.39 -7.19
N ARG A 789 -29.27 -34.49 -7.29
CA ARG A 789 -29.28 -33.23 -6.56
C ARG A 789 -29.90 -32.11 -7.40
N PHE A 790 -31.17 -31.80 -7.17
CA PHE A 790 -31.91 -30.77 -7.92
C PHE A 790 -33.00 -30.10 -7.07
N ASP A 791 -33.60 -29.02 -7.58
CA ASP A 791 -34.77 -28.38 -6.97
C ASP A 791 -36.05 -29.02 -7.53
N ALA A 792 -36.72 -29.81 -6.69
CA ALA A 792 -37.88 -30.61 -7.07
C ALA A 792 -39.02 -29.79 -7.66
N VAL A 793 -39.31 -28.62 -7.07
CA VAL A 793 -40.45 -27.76 -7.45
C VAL A 793 -40.20 -27.14 -8.82
N LEU A 794 -38.96 -26.70 -9.07
CA LEU A 794 -38.61 -26.10 -10.35
C LEU A 794 -38.52 -27.15 -11.47
N ILE A 795 -38.00 -28.34 -11.20
CA ILE A 795 -37.95 -29.43 -12.19
C ILE A 795 -39.34 -30.03 -12.46
N GLU A 796 -40.20 -30.17 -11.43
CA GLU A 796 -41.61 -30.52 -11.61
C GLU A 796 -42.28 -29.55 -12.59
N ARG A 797 -42.01 -28.24 -12.44
CA ARG A 797 -42.53 -27.22 -13.34
C ARG A 797 -42.01 -27.34 -14.78
N VAL A 798 -40.75 -27.75 -14.98
CA VAL A 798 -40.22 -28.06 -16.31
C VAL A 798 -41.01 -29.23 -16.92
N LEU A 799 -41.21 -30.31 -16.16
CA LEU A 799 -41.96 -31.48 -16.62
C LEU A 799 -43.42 -31.15 -16.94
N CYS A 800 -44.13 -30.45 -16.07
CA CYS A 800 -45.51 -30.02 -16.31
C CYS A 800 -45.61 -29.16 -17.58
N ASN A 801 -44.70 -28.19 -17.75
CA ASN A 801 -44.68 -27.37 -18.96
C ASN A 801 -44.46 -28.20 -20.24
N LEU A 802 -43.55 -29.18 -20.22
CA LEU A 802 -43.28 -30.04 -21.38
C LEU A 802 -44.45 -31.00 -21.67
N LEU A 803 -45.05 -31.60 -20.64
CA LEU A 803 -46.19 -32.51 -20.75
C LEU A 803 -47.46 -31.80 -21.23
N GLU A 804 -47.76 -30.62 -20.67
CA GLU A 804 -48.88 -29.78 -21.12
C GLU A 804 -48.67 -29.28 -22.55
N ASN A 805 -47.42 -28.98 -22.93
CA ASN A 805 -47.07 -28.62 -24.30
C ASN A 805 -47.33 -29.81 -25.25
N ALA A 806 -46.89 -31.01 -24.92
CA ALA A 806 -47.15 -32.22 -25.69
C ALA A 806 -48.66 -32.48 -25.86
N ALA A 807 -49.43 -32.45 -24.76
CA ALA A 807 -50.89 -32.66 -24.81
C ALA A 807 -51.62 -31.59 -25.64
N LYS A 808 -51.21 -30.32 -25.50
CA LYS A 808 -51.84 -29.21 -26.19
C LYS A 808 -51.59 -29.21 -27.70
N TYR A 809 -50.40 -29.61 -28.15
CA TYR A 809 -50.03 -29.53 -29.57
C TYR A 809 -50.27 -30.84 -30.35
N THR A 810 -50.59 -31.94 -29.67
CA THR A 810 -50.99 -33.22 -30.29
C THR A 810 -52.52 -33.37 -30.40
N ALA A 811 -52.99 -34.38 -31.13
CA ALA A 811 -54.42 -34.68 -31.28
C ALA A 811 -54.89 -35.67 -30.18
N PRO A 812 -56.16 -35.65 -29.74
CA PRO A 812 -56.65 -36.65 -28.79
C PRO A 812 -56.39 -38.08 -29.28
N GLY A 813 -55.87 -38.95 -28.41
CA GLY A 813 -55.43 -40.32 -28.72
C GLY A 813 -53.94 -40.46 -29.06
N SER A 814 -53.20 -39.35 -29.18
CA SER A 814 -51.75 -39.30 -29.42
C SER A 814 -50.95 -39.82 -28.23
N HIS A 815 -49.89 -40.59 -28.50
CA HIS A 815 -48.99 -41.16 -27.49
C HIS A 815 -47.91 -40.16 -27.04
N ILE A 816 -47.76 -39.99 -25.73
CA ILE A 816 -46.70 -39.19 -25.12
C ILE A 816 -45.75 -40.12 -24.37
N VAL A 817 -44.44 -39.99 -24.57
CA VAL A 817 -43.41 -40.80 -23.93
C VAL A 817 -42.55 -39.91 -23.04
N LEU A 818 -42.47 -40.25 -21.75
CA LEU A 818 -41.51 -39.65 -20.81
C LEU A 818 -40.43 -40.69 -20.48
N ALA A 819 -39.19 -40.42 -20.87
CA ALA A 819 -38.06 -41.30 -20.60
C ALA A 819 -36.97 -40.58 -19.79
N ALA A 820 -36.33 -41.28 -18.87
CA ALA A 820 -35.20 -40.76 -18.10
C ALA A 820 -34.06 -41.78 -18.09
N VAL A 821 -32.90 -41.37 -18.63
CA VAL A 821 -31.74 -42.25 -18.83
C VAL A 821 -30.47 -41.55 -18.35
N VAL A 822 -29.64 -42.27 -17.62
CA VAL A 822 -28.31 -41.79 -17.24
C VAL A 822 -27.39 -41.81 -18.45
N ASN A 823 -26.85 -40.65 -18.82
CA ASN A 823 -25.88 -40.49 -19.89
C ASN A 823 -24.61 -39.81 -19.34
N GLY A 824 -23.60 -40.62 -19.00
CA GLY A 824 -22.36 -40.12 -18.41
C GLY A 824 -22.55 -39.47 -17.04
N ARG A 825 -22.33 -38.16 -16.95
CA ARG A 825 -22.49 -37.38 -15.70
C ARG A 825 -23.85 -36.69 -15.56
N PHE A 826 -24.76 -36.93 -16.49
CA PHE A 826 -26.06 -36.27 -16.54
C PHE A 826 -27.20 -37.30 -16.60
N LEU A 827 -28.33 -36.98 -15.97
CA LEU A 827 -29.60 -37.60 -16.29
C LEU A 827 -30.20 -36.87 -17.49
N ALA A 828 -30.36 -37.57 -18.60
CA ALA A 828 -31.08 -37.08 -19.77
C ALA A 828 -32.56 -37.46 -19.67
N VAL A 829 -33.43 -36.46 -19.64
CA VAL A 829 -34.88 -36.61 -19.55
C VAL A 829 -35.49 -36.18 -20.88
N THR A 830 -36.30 -37.06 -21.46
CA THR A 830 -36.90 -36.91 -22.77
C THR A 830 -38.41 -36.91 -22.65
N VAL A 831 -39.07 -35.90 -23.21
CA VAL A 831 -40.52 -35.85 -23.40
C VAL A 831 -40.78 -35.83 -24.91
N ALA A 832 -41.34 -36.92 -25.44
CA ALA A 832 -41.62 -37.08 -26.85
C ALA A 832 -43.13 -37.26 -27.09
N ASP A 833 -43.61 -36.74 -28.21
CA ASP A 833 -44.99 -36.93 -28.67
C ASP A 833 -45.03 -37.40 -30.13
N ASP A 834 -46.15 -37.99 -30.56
CA ASP A 834 -46.40 -38.43 -31.94
C ASP A 834 -47.20 -37.39 -32.78
N GLY A 835 -47.10 -36.12 -32.40
CA GLY A 835 -47.80 -35.00 -33.00
C GLY A 835 -47.21 -34.48 -34.33
N PRO A 836 -47.59 -33.25 -34.75
CA PRO A 836 -47.15 -32.68 -36.02
C PRO A 836 -45.65 -32.39 -36.11
N GLY A 837 -44.92 -32.45 -34.99
CA GLY A 837 -43.50 -32.12 -34.90
C GLY A 837 -43.22 -30.62 -34.90
N LEU A 838 -41.94 -30.26 -34.89
CA LEU A 838 -41.48 -28.86 -34.90
C LEU A 838 -41.31 -28.36 -36.34
N PRO A 839 -41.65 -27.09 -36.63
CA PRO A 839 -41.31 -26.46 -37.91
C PRO A 839 -39.80 -26.48 -38.16
N VAL A 840 -39.40 -26.75 -39.40
CA VAL A 840 -37.98 -26.85 -39.79
C VAL A 840 -37.25 -25.53 -39.51
N GLY A 841 -36.15 -25.58 -38.74
CA GLY A 841 -35.33 -24.41 -38.40
C GLY A 841 -35.80 -23.63 -37.17
N MET A 842 -36.82 -24.11 -36.44
CA MET A 842 -37.27 -23.52 -35.17
C MET A 842 -36.76 -24.24 -33.91
N GLU A 843 -35.95 -25.29 -34.05
CA GLU A 843 -35.53 -26.17 -32.96
C GLU A 843 -34.90 -25.42 -31.77
N ASP A 844 -34.10 -24.39 -32.04
CA ASP A 844 -33.51 -23.53 -31.00
C ASP A 844 -34.35 -22.28 -30.69
N ALA A 845 -35.07 -21.75 -31.69
CA ALA A 845 -35.82 -20.50 -31.60
C ALA A 845 -37.10 -20.64 -30.75
N ILE A 846 -37.68 -21.84 -30.64
CA ILE A 846 -38.86 -22.09 -29.79
C ILE A 846 -38.63 -21.83 -28.29
N PHE A 847 -37.36 -21.79 -27.87
CA PHE A 847 -36.98 -21.44 -26.50
C PHE A 847 -36.73 -19.94 -26.31
N GLU A 848 -36.79 -19.12 -27.37
CA GLU A 848 -36.75 -17.68 -27.27
C GLU A 848 -38.08 -17.12 -26.72
N LYS A 849 -38.00 -15.94 -26.09
CA LYS A 849 -39.13 -15.30 -25.41
C LYS A 849 -40.21 -14.92 -26.42
N PHE A 850 -41.46 -15.27 -26.11
CA PHE A 850 -42.65 -14.93 -26.92
C PHE A 850 -42.68 -15.60 -28.31
N THR A 851 -41.80 -16.56 -28.56
CA THR A 851 -41.75 -17.28 -29.83
C THR A 851 -42.82 -18.39 -29.85
N ARG A 852 -43.52 -18.51 -30.99
CA ARG A 852 -44.55 -19.55 -31.25
C ARG A 852 -44.21 -20.24 -32.57
N GLY A 853 -44.41 -21.57 -32.63
CA GLY A 853 -44.16 -22.37 -33.83
C GLY A 853 -45.04 -22.03 -35.04
N GLU A 854 -46.26 -21.52 -34.80
CA GLU A 854 -47.16 -21.01 -35.83
C GLU A 854 -47.72 -19.64 -35.43
N ARG A 855 -47.59 -18.62 -36.30
CA ARG A 855 -47.92 -17.21 -36.01
C ARG A 855 -49.41 -16.93 -35.76
N GLU A 856 -50.32 -17.85 -36.12
CA GLU A 856 -51.78 -17.67 -35.99
C GLU A 856 -52.54 -18.94 -35.53
N SER A 857 -51.94 -19.79 -34.68
CA SER A 857 -52.71 -20.93 -34.14
C SER A 857 -53.81 -20.47 -33.16
N ALA A 858 -55.02 -21.02 -33.29
CA ALA A 858 -56.16 -20.84 -32.38
C ALA A 858 -55.93 -21.41 -30.97
N LYS A 859 -54.77 -22.03 -30.71
CA LYS A 859 -54.40 -22.63 -29.42
C LYS A 859 -53.81 -21.56 -28.47
N PRO A 860 -54.42 -21.27 -27.31
CA PRO A 860 -54.05 -20.15 -26.45
C PRO A 860 -52.69 -20.36 -25.72
N GLY A 861 -51.70 -19.47 -25.89
CA GLY A 861 -50.41 -19.50 -25.16
C GLY A 861 -49.48 -18.31 -25.45
N VAL A 862 -48.62 -17.96 -24.49
CA VAL A 862 -47.83 -16.70 -24.46
C VAL A 862 -46.38 -16.87 -24.97
N GLY A 863 -45.94 -18.11 -25.20
CA GLY A 863 -44.56 -18.39 -25.68
C GLY A 863 -43.47 -18.18 -24.62
N LEU A 864 -43.82 -18.28 -23.33
CA LEU A 864 -42.86 -18.16 -22.22
C LEU A 864 -42.47 -19.50 -21.58
N GLY A 865 -43.29 -20.55 -21.73
CA GLY A 865 -43.10 -21.83 -21.04
C GLY A 865 -41.76 -22.51 -21.36
N LEU A 866 -41.40 -22.62 -22.64
CA LEU A 866 -40.13 -23.23 -23.06
C LEU A 866 -38.92 -22.36 -22.67
N ALA A 867 -39.03 -21.03 -22.74
CA ALA A 867 -37.99 -20.12 -22.28
C ALA A 867 -37.73 -20.26 -20.76
N ILE A 868 -38.78 -20.45 -19.96
CA ILE A 868 -38.69 -20.74 -18.51
C ILE A 868 -38.03 -22.12 -18.30
N CYS A 869 -38.39 -23.12 -19.09
CA CYS A 869 -37.77 -24.45 -18.99
C CYS A 869 -36.25 -24.37 -19.22
N ARG A 870 -35.82 -23.66 -20.27
CA ARG A 870 -34.40 -23.42 -20.55
C ARG A 870 -33.71 -22.72 -19.39
N ALA A 871 -34.30 -21.64 -18.88
CA ALA A 871 -33.69 -20.87 -17.79
C ALA A 871 -33.58 -21.68 -16.48
N ILE A 872 -34.57 -22.53 -16.16
CA ILE A 872 -34.51 -23.42 -14.99
C ILE A 872 -33.44 -24.49 -15.18
N VAL A 873 -33.38 -25.14 -16.34
CA VAL A 873 -32.41 -26.21 -16.63
C VAL A 873 -30.97 -25.68 -16.64
N GLU A 874 -30.75 -24.50 -17.25
CA GLU A 874 -29.44 -23.83 -17.23
C GLU A 874 -29.02 -23.42 -15.82
N ALA A 875 -29.96 -22.93 -14.99
CA ALA A 875 -29.67 -22.65 -13.59
C ALA A 875 -29.23 -23.91 -12.80
N HIS A 876 -29.73 -25.09 -13.17
CA HIS A 876 -29.31 -26.38 -12.62
C HIS A 876 -28.00 -26.92 -13.22
N GLY A 877 -27.35 -26.18 -14.14
CA GLY A 877 -26.12 -26.61 -14.80
C GLY A 877 -26.31 -27.64 -15.91
N GLY A 878 -27.53 -27.75 -16.45
CA GLY A 878 -27.87 -28.61 -17.58
C GLY A 878 -28.13 -27.84 -18.89
N THR A 879 -28.52 -28.56 -19.95
CA THR A 879 -29.00 -27.99 -21.21
C THR A 879 -30.36 -28.57 -21.59
N ILE A 880 -31.12 -27.85 -22.42
CA ILE A 880 -32.38 -28.31 -23.02
C ILE A 880 -32.36 -28.09 -24.53
N HIS A 881 -32.79 -29.11 -25.27
CA HIS A 881 -32.83 -29.13 -26.73
C HIS A 881 -34.17 -29.68 -27.20
N ALA A 882 -34.53 -29.34 -28.44
CA ALA A 882 -35.69 -29.89 -29.09
C ALA A 882 -35.32 -30.46 -30.45
N HIS A 883 -35.92 -31.60 -30.78
CA HIS A 883 -35.70 -32.32 -32.03
C HIS A 883 -37.05 -32.57 -32.70
N SER A 884 -37.09 -32.38 -34.01
CA SER A 884 -38.20 -32.89 -34.83
C SER A 884 -37.89 -34.35 -35.18
N GLY A 885 -38.86 -35.25 -35.08
CA GLY A 885 -38.72 -36.70 -35.34
C GLY A 885 -38.47 -37.06 -36.81
N HIS A 886 -37.55 -36.38 -37.50
CA HIS A 886 -37.11 -36.69 -38.86
C HIS A 886 -35.64 -37.11 -38.85
N GLN A 887 -35.33 -38.30 -38.32
CA GLN A 887 -34.03 -38.91 -38.59
C GLN A 887 -34.08 -39.84 -39.81
N LYS A 888 -33.28 -39.48 -40.82
CA LYS A 888 -32.82 -40.36 -41.89
C LYS A 888 -31.85 -41.39 -41.29
N GLY A 889 -32.28 -42.63 -41.11
CA GLY A 889 -31.42 -43.75 -40.72
C GLY A 889 -32.23 -45.05 -40.71
N GLY A 890 -31.76 -46.09 -41.39
CA GLY A 890 -32.55 -47.27 -41.76
C GLY A 890 -33.08 -48.11 -40.59
N ASN A 891 -34.28 -48.65 -40.81
CA ASN A 891 -34.97 -49.68 -40.02
C ASN A 891 -35.43 -49.29 -38.60
N ALA A 892 -36.28 -48.29 -38.48
CA ALA A 892 -37.32 -48.20 -37.44
C ALA A 892 -38.47 -47.30 -37.96
N GLU A 893 -39.71 -47.63 -37.60
CA GLU A 893 -40.93 -46.93 -38.03
C GLU A 893 -40.84 -45.40 -37.90
N GLN A 894 -41.29 -44.69 -38.94
CA GLN A 894 -41.38 -43.22 -38.98
C GLN A 894 -42.27 -42.68 -37.86
N ARG A 895 -41.68 -42.24 -36.75
CA ARG A 895 -42.37 -41.45 -35.72
C ARG A 895 -42.39 -39.98 -36.15
N LYS A 896 -43.54 -39.51 -36.65
CA LYS A 896 -43.83 -38.07 -36.77
C LYS A 896 -44.05 -37.54 -35.34
N GLY A 897 -43.37 -36.48 -34.94
CA GLY A 897 -43.41 -36.04 -33.54
C GLY A 897 -42.39 -34.97 -33.15
N ALA A 898 -42.57 -34.35 -31.98
CA ALA A 898 -41.57 -33.50 -31.35
C ALA A 898 -40.93 -34.22 -30.14
N GLU A 899 -39.64 -33.99 -29.92
CA GLU A 899 -38.87 -34.56 -28.82
C GLU A 899 -38.13 -33.45 -28.09
N PHE A 900 -38.40 -33.28 -26.80
CA PHE A 900 -37.72 -32.32 -25.93
C PHE A 900 -36.81 -33.07 -24.96
N VAL A 901 -35.51 -32.78 -25.00
CA VAL A 901 -34.49 -33.43 -24.17
C VAL A 901 -33.83 -32.40 -23.27
N PHE A 902 -33.88 -32.61 -21.95
CA PHE A 902 -33.11 -31.80 -21.00
C PHE A 902 -32.22 -32.65 -20.11
N THR A 903 -31.12 -32.08 -19.65
CA THR A 903 -30.14 -32.79 -18.81
C THR A 903 -30.08 -32.21 -17.40
N ILE A 904 -29.91 -33.05 -16.38
CA ILE A 904 -29.60 -32.64 -15.00
C ILE A 904 -28.27 -33.28 -14.58
N PRO A 905 -27.31 -32.55 -13.98
CA PRO A 905 -26.09 -33.16 -13.47
C PRO A 905 -26.40 -34.10 -12.29
N LEU A 906 -25.85 -35.31 -12.32
CA LEU A 906 -26.12 -36.35 -11.30
C LEU A 906 -25.55 -35.99 -9.91
N GLY A 907 -24.47 -35.22 -9.86
CA GLY A 907 -23.70 -34.98 -8.64
C GLY A 907 -23.07 -36.26 -8.07
N ALA A 908 -22.48 -36.18 -6.87
CA ALA A 908 -22.02 -37.34 -6.11
C ALA A 908 -22.96 -37.58 -4.92
N PRO A 909 -23.81 -38.63 -4.93
CA PRO A 909 -24.75 -38.88 -3.84
C PRO A 909 -24.00 -39.14 -2.53
N PRO A 910 -24.55 -38.70 -1.38
CA PRO A 910 -23.95 -38.98 -0.08
C PRO A 910 -23.89 -40.50 0.14
N SER A 911 -22.77 -40.99 0.68
CA SER A 911 -22.65 -42.38 1.10
C SER A 911 -23.68 -42.66 2.19
N MET A 912 -24.56 -43.64 1.96
CA MET A 912 -25.43 -44.15 3.01
C MET A 912 -24.55 -44.64 4.17
N PRO A 913 -24.88 -44.30 5.44
CA PRO A 913 -24.20 -44.93 6.56
C PRO A 913 -24.40 -46.45 6.44
N ASP A 914 -23.30 -47.20 6.56
CA ASP A 914 -23.35 -48.66 6.61
C ASP A 914 -24.38 -49.05 7.68
N PRO A 915 -25.31 -49.98 7.39
CA PRO A 915 -26.19 -50.49 8.42
C PRO A 915 -25.29 -51.09 9.50
N GLU A 916 -25.27 -50.46 10.68
CA GLU A 916 -24.58 -51.00 11.85
C GLU A 916 -25.02 -52.46 12.00
N GLU A 917 -24.08 -53.39 11.87
CA GLU A 917 -24.27 -54.78 12.23
C GLU A 917 -24.72 -54.78 13.70
N GLY A 918 -26.01 -55.01 13.91
CA GLY A 918 -26.63 -54.99 15.22
C GLY A 918 -25.98 -56.02 16.12
N ASP A 919 -25.29 -55.54 17.15
CA ASP A 919 -24.91 -56.31 18.33
C ASP A 919 -26.17 -56.54 19.18
N PHE A 920 -27.12 -57.32 18.66
CA PHE A 920 -28.24 -57.86 19.43
C PHE A 920 -27.76 -59.13 20.14
N ALA A 921 -27.10 -58.95 21.27
CA ALA A 921 -26.97 -60.01 22.26
C ALA A 921 -28.36 -60.33 22.86
N PRO A 922 -28.76 -61.61 22.97
CA PRO A 922 -30.09 -61.97 23.42
C PRO A 922 -30.22 -61.78 24.94
N ALA A 923 -31.20 -60.97 25.35
CA ALA A 923 -31.62 -60.87 26.75
C ALA A 923 -32.28 -62.18 27.18
N ALA A 924 -31.56 -62.97 27.99
CA ALA A 924 -32.09 -64.13 28.67
C ALA A 924 -32.51 -63.74 30.10
N ALA A 925 -33.82 -63.73 30.30
CA ALA A 925 -34.57 -64.13 31.50
C ALA A 925 -34.08 -63.67 32.89
N GLU A 926 -34.73 -62.63 33.42
CA GLU A 926 -35.04 -62.55 34.85
C GLU A 926 -36.54 -62.28 35.01
N THR A 927 -37.27 -63.34 35.35
CA THR A 927 -38.57 -63.23 36.02
C THR A 927 -38.48 -63.97 37.34
N ASP A 928 -38.89 -63.23 38.37
CA ASP A 928 -39.65 -63.65 39.54
C ASP A 928 -38.91 -63.72 40.89
N GLY A 929 -39.49 -63.01 41.86
CA GLY A 929 -39.35 -63.33 43.28
C GLY A 929 -38.92 -62.21 44.22
N GLY A 930 -39.87 -61.44 44.76
CA GLY A 930 -39.96 -61.25 46.21
C GLY A 930 -39.59 -59.89 46.80
N ASP A 931 -40.62 -59.06 47.00
CA ASP A 931 -41.08 -58.56 48.30
C ASP A 931 -40.07 -58.03 49.35
N ASP A 932 -40.22 -56.73 49.59
CA ASP A 932 -40.72 -56.15 50.85
C ASP A 932 -39.75 -55.33 51.73
N ALA A 933 -40.36 -54.25 52.22
CA ALA A 933 -40.04 -53.41 53.37
C ALA A 933 -38.82 -52.46 53.34
N GLY A 934 -39.09 -51.19 53.63
CA GLY A 934 -38.12 -50.35 54.33
C GLY A 934 -38.17 -48.85 54.06
N GLU A 935 -39.28 -48.22 54.45
CA GLU A 935 -39.41 -46.87 55.00
C GLU A 935 -38.26 -45.85 54.92
N ASP A 936 -38.73 -44.64 54.61
CA ASP A 936 -38.34 -43.35 55.19
C ASP A 936 -37.07 -42.65 54.69
N GLY A 937 -37.33 -41.66 53.84
CA GLY A 937 -37.65 -40.39 54.46
C GLY A 937 -36.55 -39.33 54.41
N ASN A 938 -36.80 -38.40 53.49
CA ASN A 938 -37.07 -37.01 53.84
C ASN A 938 -35.96 -35.99 53.55
N MET A 939 -36.48 -34.86 53.04
CA MET A 939 -35.97 -33.50 53.06
C MET A 939 -34.68 -33.19 52.27
N GLU A 940 -34.58 -32.09 51.56
CA GLU A 940 -35.52 -31.08 51.04
C GLU A 940 -34.62 -30.15 50.20
N LYS A 941 -35.18 -29.63 49.11
CA LYS A 941 -34.95 -28.32 48.46
C LYS A 941 -33.79 -27.46 49.02
N ALA A 942 -32.97 -26.81 48.21
CA ALA A 942 -33.31 -26.02 47.03
C ALA A 942 -32.06 -25.77 46.16
#